data_AF-A0A353Z4T7-F1
#
_entry.id   AF-A0A353Z4T7-F1
#
_cell.length_a   1.000
_cell.length_b   1.000
_cell.length_c   1.000
_cell.angle_alpha   90.00
_cell.angle_beta   90.00
_cell.angle_gamma   90.00
#
_symmetry.space_group_name_H-M   'P 1'
#
loop_
_entity.id
_entity.type
_entity.pdbx_description
1 polymer ?
#
loop_
_entity_poly.entity_id
_entity_poly.type
_entity_poly.pdbx_seq_one_letter_code
_entity_poly.pdbx_strand_id
1 'polypeptide(L)'
;MVSRVEIPVGRGDWGNRRLLSGGLLLVGCLALLQGRQARGADVDYTRDVKPVLQQHCVGCHGPKRQRGDLRLDTRSALLKGGGRGPAVVAGQSAQSLLIQAVNQEDPELAMPPEGEALSPEAIQILRDWIDQGAPGPADEVAARKWVPWSFQPVDRPDLPGVPASIDQLLLAQAAQQEQGDLGFSPEADRVTQIRRLYLVLHGLPPTPAEVDQFVQDTDDGAYERLVDRVLASPRYGERWARHWLDVARFAESNGFETNRVRANAWPYRDYVIEAFNTDKPYDQFVREQIVGDALHADAGTGFLVAGAYDLVKSPDVNLTLMQRQDELADIVNTTGTAFLGLTLGCARCHDHKFDPVSQRDYYALQGIFAGVNFAPRPLPREQTPETNLELAKLTALVKHNDGRLDALRALAAGQPSPTGKLRVAVNARLNEDKFEPVKTSAVRLTIRATNASEPCLDELEVYDTNGKNVALASAGARPSASGTLSGYEIHKLEHLNDGQPGNNRSWISNTSGKGWVRIDLPTACTIERIAWGRDRNQQFQDRVAIDYSLEVLQEGDTWREVASSADREPFGPADPQAFVKRLPKEEGAEAQRLLDETAGARRRIGELTEGLNAWLGTFSQPGEIHRLHRGDHTQPREVVPPGGIEVFGDLGLAPNEPEQQRRARFAQWLASRDNPLTARVMVNRIWHYVFGAGLVDTPSDFGGNGVPPTHPELLDW
;
A
#
# COMPACT_ATOMS: atom_id res chain seq x y z
N MET A 1 -61.15 36.51 -40.92
CA MET A 1 -62.21 36.51 -41.95
C MET A 1 -63.09 35.29 -41.76
N VAL A 2 -64.40 35.43 -42.02
CA VAL A 2 -65.41 34.39 -42.36
C VAL A 2 -65.23 32.93 -41.90
N SER A 3 -65.90 32.64 -40.78
CA SER A 3 -66.79 31.51 -40.46
C SER A 3 -67.07 30.35 -41.45
N ARG A 4 -67.09 29.11 -40.90
CA ARG A 4 -68.11 28.01 -40.99
C ARG A 4 -67.50 26.73 -40.37
N VAL A 5 -68.09 25.92 -39.48
CA VAL A 5 -69.47 25.53 -39.11
C VAL A 5 -70.13 24.55 -40.09
N GLU A 6 -70.28 23.28 -39.66
CA GLU A 6 -71.58 22.56 -39.62
C GLU A 6 -71.52 21.25 -38.81
N ILE A 7 -72.69 20.73 -38.41
CA ILE A 7 -72.93 19.47 -37.68
C ILE A 7 -74.19 18.83 -38.28
N PRO A 8 -74.34 17.50 -38.27
CA PRO A 8 -75.67 16.94 -37.96
C PRO A 8 -75.64 15.77 -36.96
N VAL A 9 -76.78 15.57 -36.28
CA VAL A 9 -77.03 14.49 -35.32
C VAL A 9 -78.24 13.66 -35.79
N GLY A 10 -78.16 12.33 -35.67
CA GLY A 10 -79.29 11.41 -35.93
C GLY A 10 -79.82 10.77 -34.64
N ARG A 11 -81.14 10.57 -34.54
CA ARG A 11 -81.81 9.87 -33.42
C ARG A 11 -82.40 8.53 -33.87
N GLY A 12 -82.53 7.59 -32.94
CA GLY A 12 -83.33 6.37 -33.06
C GLY A 12 -83.75 5.88 -31.66
N ASP A 13 -84.97 5.38 -31.52
CA ASP A 13 -85.64 5.01 -30.25
C ASP A 13 -86.12 3.53 -30.30
N TRP A 14 -86.99 3.13 -29.37
CA TRP A 14 -87.84 1.92 -29.29
C TRP A 14 -87.36 0.74 -28.40
N GLY A 15 -88.07 0.53 -27.28
CA GLY A 15 -89.15 -0.46 -27.40
C GLY A 15 -89.24 -1.73 -26.51
N ASN A 16 -88.92 -1.66 -25.21
CA ASN A 16 -89.80 -2.15 -24.10
C ASN A 16 -90.63 -3.47 -24.24
N ARG A 17 -90.35 -4.51 -23.41
CA ARG A 17 -91.32 -5.42 -22.68
C ARG A 17 -90.58 -6.49 -21.83
N ARG A 18 -90.88 -6.72 -20.52
CA ARG A 18 -91.95 -7.56 -19.87
C ARG A 18 -91.79 -9.07 -20.09
N LEU A 19 -91.95 -10.03 -19.17
CA LEU A 19 -92.40 -10.21 -17.73
C LEU A 19 -91.87 -11.64 -17.28
N LEU A 20 -91.95 -12.30 -16.10
CA LEU A 20 -92.52 -12.33 -14.71
C LEU A 20 -91.64 -13.37 -13.89
N SER A 21 -91.76 -13.80 -12.62
CA SER A 21 -92.55 -13.53 -11.38
C SER A 21 -91.95 -14.30 -10.17
N GLY A 22 -92.09 -13.78 -8.92
CA GLY A 22 -91.83 -14.49 -7.64
C GLY A 22 -90.37 -14.47 -7.14
N GLY A 23 -90.03 -14.42 -5.85
CA GLY A 23 -90.79 -14.47 -4.57
C GLY A 23 -90.09 -15.44 -3.60
N LEU A 24 -89.80 -15.17 -2.32
CA LEU A 24 -90.27 -14.15 -1.35
C LEU A 24 -89.18 -13.86 -0.28
N LEU A 25 -89.27 -12.73 0.45
CA LEU A 25 -88.59 -12.36 1.74
C LEU A 25 -87.04 -12.31 1.74
N LEU A 26 -86.32 -11.21 2.08
CA LEU A 26 -86.25 -10.37 3.31
C LEU A 26 -85.81 -11.16 4.56
N VAL A 27 -84.80 -10.77 5.36
CA VAL A 27 -84.15 -9.45 5.61
C VAL A 27 -82.62 -9.60 5.79
N GLY A 28 -81.81 -8.56 5.50
CA GLY A 28 -80.58 -8.30 6.29
C GLY A 28 -79.20 -8.26 5.62
N CYS A 29 -79.04 -7.74 4.39
CA CYS A 29 -77.70 -7.59 3.78
C CYS A 29 -77.16 -6.14 3.84
N LEU A 30 -76.14 -5.90 4.67
CA LEU A 30 -75.28 -4.72 4.60
C LEU A 30 -73.98 -5.11 3.87
N ALA A 31 -74.12 -5.32 2.55
CA ALA A 31 -73.03 -5.79 1.69
C ALA A 31 -72.52 -4.66 0.79
N LEU A 32 -71.22 -4.41 0.89
CA LEU A 32 -70.42 -3.43 0.15
C LEU A 32 -70.84 -3.25 -1.32
N LEU A 33 -71.26 -2.04 -1.67
CA LEU A 33 -71.19 -1.55 -3.04
C LEU A 33 -69.72 -1.32 -3.42
N GLN A 34 -69.02 -2.41 -3.79
CA GLN A 34 -67.77 -2.29 -4.54
C GLN A 34 -68.09 -1.74 -5.92
N GLY A 35 -68.06 -0.42 -6.06
CA GLY A 35 -67.96 0.22 -7.35
C GLY A 35 -66.71 -0.28 -8.05
N ARG A 36 -66.87 -0.97 -9.19
CA ARG A 36 -65.76 -1.24 -10.10
C ARG A 36 -65.24 0.10 -10.63
N GLN A 37 -64.22 0.66 -9.98
CA GLN A 37 -63.33 1.57 -10.66
C GLN A 37 -62.76 0.82 -11.88
N ALA A 38 -62.76 1.49 -13.03
CA ALA A 38 -62.04 0.96 -14.18
C ALA A 38 -60.55 1.02 -13.83
N ARG A 39 -59.85 -0.12 -13.87
CA ARG A 39 -58.40 -0.06 -14.04
C ARG A 39 -58.12 0.61 -15.39
N GLY A 40 -57.14 1.51 -15.40
CA GLY A 40 -56.50 1.93 -16.64
C GLY A 40 -55.87 0.73 -17.35
N ALA A 41 -55.40 0.91 -18.58
CA ALA A 41 -54.62 -0.13 -19.23
C ALA A 41 -53.33 -0.38 -18.43
N ASP A 42 -52.97 -1.65 -18.23
CA ASP A 42 -51.74 -2.01 -17.53
C ASP A 42 -50.53 -1.42 -18.29
N VAL A 43 -49.58 -0.86 -17.53
CA VAL A 43 -48.46 -0.06 -18.03
C VAL A 43 -47.28 -0.99 -18.29
N ASP A 44 -46.89 -1.10 -19.55
CA ASP A 44 -45.81 -2.00 -19.94
C ASP A 44 -44.45 -1.30 -19.84
N TYR A 45 -43.49 -1.99 -19.22
CA TYR A 45 -42.15 -1.45 -19.01
C TYR A 45 -41.44 -1.12 -20.32
N THR A 46 -41.58 -1.96 -21.34
CA THR A 46 -40.84 -1.83 -22.61
C THR A 46 -41.47 -0.77 -23.52
N ARG A 47 -42.80 -0.71 -23.52
CA ARG A 47 -43.61 0.20 -24.36
C ARG A 47 -43.69 1.62 -23.80
N ASP A 48 -43.93 1.76 -22.49
CA ASP A 48 -44.34 3.04 -21.89
C ASP A 48 -43.24 3.65 -21.01
N VAL A 49 -42.62 2.84 -20.14
CA VAL A 49 -41.68 3.31 -19.11
C VAL A 49 -40.28 3.52 -19.67
N LYS A 50 -39.77 2.55 -20.41
CA LYS A 50 -38.40 2.55 -20.93
C LYS A 50 -38.11 3.73 -21.87
N PRO A 51 -39.02 4.19 -22.76
CA PRO A 51 -38.81 5.41 -23.52
C PRO A 51 -38.66 6.66 -22.65
N VAL A 52 -39.48 6.84 -21.62
CA VAL A 52 -39.39 7.98 -20.68
C VAL A 52 -38.02 7.99 -19.99
N LEU A 53 -37.57 6.84 -19.48
CA LEU A 53 -36.26 6.72 -18.84
C LEU A 53 -35.11 6.95 -19.82
N GLN A 54 -35.17 6.40 -21.03
CA GLN A 54 -34.16 6.60 -22.07
C GLN A 54 -34.04 8.06 -22.50
N GLN A 55 -35.16 8.77 -22.65
CA GLN A 55 -35.21 10.16 -23.08
C GLN A 55 -34.78 11.15 -21.99
N HIS A 56 -35.23 10.95 -20.74
CA HIS A 56 -35.07 11.95 -19.67
C HIS A 56 -34.04 11.58 -18.60
N CYS A 57 -33.69 10.30 -18.42
CA CYS A 57 -32.88 9.85 -17.27
C CYS A 57 -31.51 9.28 -17.66
N VAL A 58 -31.44 8.43 -18.69
CA VAL A 58 -30.25 7.63 -19.05
C VAL A 58 -29.03 8.49 -19.45
N GLY A 59 -29.23 9.73 -19.91
CA GLY A 59 -28.14 10.68 -20.18
C GLY A 59 -27.33 11.10 -18.94
N CYS A 60 -27.91 11.00 -17.74
CA CYS A 60 -27.24 11.33 -16.46
C CYS A 60 -27.16 10.15 -15.47
N HIS A 61 -27.95 9.10 -15.69
CA HIS A 61 -28.07 7.90 -14.85
C HIS A 61 -28.07 6.62 -15.72
N GLY A 62 -27.05 6.48 -16.56
CA GLY A 62 -26.90 5.39 -17.53
C GLY A 62 -25.45 4.91 -17.65
N PRO A 63 -25.12 4.05 -18.63
CA PRO A 63 -23.79 3.41 -18.70
C PRO A 63 -22.64 4.40 -18.86
N LYS A 64 -22.87 5.57 -19.48
CA LYS A 64 -21.85 6.61 -19.71
C LYS A 64 -21.73 7.64 -18.57
N ARG A 65 -22.70 7.72 -17.65
CA ARG A 65 -22.75 8.75 -16.59
C ARG A 65 -23.69 8.29 -15.48
N GLN A 66 -23.19 8.23 -14.24
CA GLN A 66 -23.92 7.67 -13.10
C GLN A 66 -23.98 8.69 -11.95
N ARG A 67 -24.74 9.77 -12.12
CA ARG A 67 -24.93 10.77 -11.04
C ARG A 67 -25.57 10.09 -9.82
N GLY A 68 -24.97 10.27 -8.64
CA GLY A 68 -25.46 9.68 -7.39
C GLY A 68 -25.36 8.14 -7.32
N ASP A 69 -24.42 7.54 -8.05
CA ASP A 69 -24.23 6.08 -8.16
C ASP A 69 -25.47 5.32 -8.68
N LEU A 70 -26.37 6.04 -9.37
CA LEU A 70 -27.68 5.56 -9.80
C LEU A 70 -27.68 5.25 -11.31
N ARG A 71 -28.30 4.10 -11.65
CA ARG A 71 -28.52 3.60 -13.02
C ARG A 71 -30.02 3.38 -13.23
N LEU A 72 -30.55 3.93 -14.32
CA LEU A 72 -31.98 3.95 -14.68
C LEU A 72 -32.23 3.38 -16.09
N ASP A 73 -31.22 2.74 -16.69
CA ASP A 73 -31.27 2.13 -18.03
C ASP A 73 -31.78 0.67 -18.05
N THR A 74 -31.88 0.01 -16.90
CA THR A 74 -32.51 -1.32 -16.76
C THR A 74 -33.36 -1.47 -15.50
N ARG A 75 -34.32 -2.40 -15.54
CA ARG A 75 -35.18 -2.77 -14.41
C ARG A 75 -34.39 -3.20 -13.16
N SER A 76 -33.35 -4.00 -13.35
CA SER A 76 -32.51 -4.48 -12.25
C SER A 76 -31.75 -3.35 -11.55
N ALA A 77 -31.33 -2.33 -12.29
CA ALA A 77 -30.68 -1.15 -11.75
C ALA A 77 -31.67 -0.21 -11.01
N LEU A 78 -32.86 0.02 -11.57
CA LEU A 78 -33.94 0.80 -10.96
C LEU A 78 -34.30 0.30 -9.54
N LEU A 79 -34.36 -1.02 -9.37
CA LEU A 79 -34.67 -1.66 -8.08
C LEU A 79 -33.45 -1.68 -7.12
N LYS A 80 -32.22 -1.73 -7.64
CA LYS A 80 -31.00 -1.61 -6.83
C LYS A 80 -30.82 -0.20 -6.25
N GLY A 81 -31.24 0.83 -6.99
CA GLY A 81 -31.08 2.23 -6.61
C GLY A 81 -29.63 2.73 -6.72
N GLY A 82 -29.28 3.72 -5.89
CA GLY A 82 -27.98 4.40 -5.91
C GLY A 82 -27.49 4.78 -4.52
N GLY A 83 -26.58 5.75 -4.44
CA GLY A 83 -25.87 6.13 -3.21
C GLY A 83 -26.73 6.70 -2.08
N ARG A 84 -27.99 7.09 -2.35
CA ARG A 84 -29.00 7.50 -1.34
C ARG A 84 -30.03 6.39 -1.00
N GLY A 85 -29.91 5.19 -1.56
CA GLY A 85 -30.82 4.05 -1.33
C GLY A 85 -31.63 3.62 -2.58
N PRO A 86 -32.66 2.76 -2.40
CA PRO A 86 -33.51 2.28 -3.49
C PRO A 86 -34.23 3.43 -4.22
N ALA A 87 -34.11 3.50 -5.54
CA ALA A 87 -34.81 4.53 -6.32
C ALA A 87 -36.30 4.21 -6.49
N VAL A 88 -36.65 2.92 -6.55
CA VAL A 88 -38.01 2.40 -6.69
C VAL A 88 -38.32 1.45 -5.54
N VAL A 89 -39.43 1.69 -4.85
CA VAL A 89 -40.06 0.78 -3.88
C VAL A 89 -41.26 0.15 -4.57
N ALA A 90 -41.14 -1.11 -4.97
CA ALA A 90 -42.17 -1.80 -5.74
C ALA A 90 -43.52 -1.84 -5.00
N GLY A 91 -44.58 -1.41 -5.67
CA GLY A 91 -45.94 -1.28 -5.13
C GLY A 91 -46.17 0.00 -4.30
N GLN A 92 -45.21 0.93 -4.25
CA GLN A 92 -45.27 2.14 -3.40
C GLN A 92 -44.63 3.36 -4.09
N SER A 93 -45.30 3.90 -5.12
CA SER A 93 -44.82 5.05 -5.91
C SER A 93 -44.54 6.29 -5.03
N ALA A 94 -45.43 6.61 -4.09
CA ALA A 94 -45.28 7.74 -3.17
C ALA A 94 -44.08 7.62 -2.20
N GLN A 95 -43.55 6.43 -1.97
CA GLN A 95 -42.34 6.19 -1.14
C GLN A 95 -41.07 5.98 -1.99
N SER A 96 -41.18 6.07 -3.32
CA SER A 96 -40.05 5.87 -4.22
C SER A 96 -39.31 7.19 -4.47
N LEU A 97 -38.01 7.22 -4.15
CA LEU A 97 -37.15 8.40 -4.36
C LEU A 97 -37.21 8.92 -5.81
N LEU A 98 -37.38 8.04 -6.81
CA LEU A 98 -37.55 8.42 -8.21
C LEU A 98 -38.76 9.36 -8.43
N ILE A 99 -39.88 9.10 -7.75
CA ILE A 99 -41.12 9.90 -7.89
C ILE A 99 -41.00 11.23 -7.14
N GLN A 100 -40.37 11.23 -5.97
CA GLN A 100 -40.13 12.44 -5.16
C GLN A 100 -39.17 13.40 -5.88
N ALA A 101 -38.14 12.84 -6.55
CA ALA A 101 -37.18 13.58 -7.36
C ALA A 101 -37.82 14.26 -8.59
N VAL A 102 -38.63 13.53 -9.39
CA VAL A 102 -39.27 14.12 -10.59
C VAL A 102 -40.47 15.03 -10.25
N ASN A 103 -41.07 14.89 -9.06
CA ASN A 103 -42.02 15.88 -8.52
C ASN A 103 -41.33 17.13 -7.96
N GLN A 104 -40.02 17.11 -7.78
CA GLN A 104 -39.22 18.20 -7.20
C GLN A 104 -39.65 18.56 -5.77
N GLU A 105 -40.01 17.54 -4.97
CA GLU A 105 -40.45 17.68 -3.58
C GLU A 105 -39.32 18.13 -2.62
N ASP A 106 -38.07 17.85 -2.98
CA ASP A 106 -36.85 18.32 -2.31
C ASP A 106 -35.94 19.00 -3.35
N PRO A 107 -35.58 20.30 -3.17
CA PRO A 107 -34.67 21.02 -4.07
C PRO A 107 -33.28 20.39 -4.26
N GLU A 108 -32.76 19.60 -3.31
CA GLU A 108 -31.50 18.86 -3.50
C GLU A 108 -31.65 17.58 -4.33
N LEU A 109 -32.88 17.09 -4.50
CA LEU A 109 -33.21 15.87 -5.24
C LEU A 109 -33.97 16.14 -6.55
N ALA A 110 -34.33 17.40 -6.84
CA ALA A 110 -35.11 17.79 -7.99
C ALA A 110 -34.50 17.29 -9.33
N MET A 111 -35.31 16.60 -10.13
CA MET A 111 -34.91 16.05 -11.42
C MET A 111 -35.85 16.52 -12.56
N PRO A 112 -35.29 16.91 -13.73
CA PRO A 112 -33.87 17.16 -13.96
C PRO A 112 -33.40 18.44 -13.22
N PRO A 113 -32.12 18.52 -12.78
CA PRO A 113 -31.60 19.70 -12.08
C PRO A 113 -31.37 20.90 -13.01
N GLU A 114 -31.32 20.66 -14.32
CA GLU A 114 -31.22 21.63 -15.40
C GLU A 114 -32.09 21.12 -16.56
N GLY A 115 -33.01 21.94 -17.08
CA GLY A 115 -33.92 21.57 -18.19
C GLY A 115 -35.40 21.62 -17.82
N GLU A 116 -36.26 21.11 -18.70
CA GLU A 116 -37.71 21.05 -18.48
C GLU A 116 -38.09 19.86 -17.57
N ALA A 117 -39.06 20.07 -16.69
CA ALA A 117 -39.62 19.01 -15.86
C ALA A 117 -40.32 17.92 -16.71
N LEU A 118 -40.39 16.69 -16.19
CA LEU A 118 -41.17 15.63 -16.84
C LEU A 118 -42.65 16.02 -16.90
N SER A 119 -43.32 15.65 -17.99
CA SER A 119 -44.76 15.94 -18.13
C SER A 119 -45.59 15.16 -17.09
N PRO A 120 -46.77 15.66 -16.68
CA PRO A 120 -47.64 14.96 -15.74
C PRO A 120 -47.97 13.53 -16.17
N GLU A 121 -48.10 13.28 -17.48
CA GLU A 121 -48.36 11.98 -18.08
C GLU A 121 -47.15 11.05 -17.93
N ALA A 122 -45.94 11.54 -18.18
CA ALA A 122 -44.70 10.77 -17.99
C ALA A 122 -44.48 10.40 -16.52
N ILE A 123 -44.77 11.33 -15.59
CA ILE A 123 -44.72 11.05 -14.15
C ILE A 123 -45.81 10.03 -13.76
N GLN A 124 -47.01 10.11 -14.35
CA GLN A 124 -48.09 9.16 -14.06
C GLN A 124 -47.77 7.74 -14.57
N ILE A 125 -47.19 7.60 -15.77
CA ILE A 125 -46.67 6.33 -16.29
C ILE A 125 -45.67 5.71 -15.30
N LEU A 126 -44.76 6.51 -14.74
CA LEU A 126 -43.80 6.05 -13.73
C LEU A 126 -44.50 5.62 -12.43
N ARG A 127 -45.49 6.38 -11.93
CA ARG A 127 -46.25 6.00 -10.72
C ARG A 127 -47.02 4.69 -10.92
N ASP A 128 -47.82 4.63 -11.97
CA ASP A 128 -48.69 3.48 -12.26
C ASP A 128 -47.87 2.20 -12.44
N TRP A 129 -46.71 2.27 -13.10
CA TRP A 129 -45.78 1.15 -13.23
C TRP A 129 -45.19 0.71 -11.88
N ILE A 130 -44.76 1.64 -11.02
CA ILE A 130 -44.25 1.30 -9.69
C ILE A 130 -45.34 0.65 -8.84
N ASP A 131 -46.56 1.19 -8.84
CA ASP A 131 -47.69 0.66 -8.07
C ASP A 131 -48.21 -0.68 -8.61
N GLN A 132 -47.96 -1.00 -9.88
CA GLN A 132 -48.10 -2.36 -10.45
C GLN A 132 -47.01 -3.34 -9.98
N GLY A 133 -46.13 -2.95 -9.06
CA GLY A 133 -45.02 -3.76 -8.56
C GLY A 133 -43.74 -3.63 -9.39
N ALA A 134 -43.62 -2.60 -10.21
CA ALA A 134 -42.51 -2.36 -11.13
C ALA A 134 -42.17 -3.61 -12.00
N PRO A 135 -43.10 -4.19 -12.77
CA PRO A 135 -42.87 -5.37 -13.60
C PRO A 135 -41.92 -5.10 -14.79
N GLY A 136 -41.41 -6.16 -15.44
CA GLY A 136 -40.58 -6.06 -16.64
C GLY A 136 -39.52 -7.18 -16.73
N PRO A 137 -38.73 -7.23 -17.81
CA PRO A 137 -37.75 -8.29 -18.08
C PRO A 137 -36.74 -8.45 -16.94
N ALA A 138 -36.49 -9.69 -16.53
CA ALA A 138 -35.51 -10.06 -15.50
C ALA A 138 -34.11 -10.30 -16.09
N ASP A 139 -34.07 -10.58 -17.38
CA ASP A 139 -32.94 -10.88 -18.25
C ASP A 139 -32.44 -9.64 -19.02
N GLU A 140 -32.90 -8.44 -18.66
CA GLU A 140 -32.42 -7.18 -19.22
C GLU A 140 -30.99 -6.89 -18.75
N VAL A 141 -30.03 -7.43 -19.51
CA VAL A 141 -28.60 -7.20 -19.30
C VAL A 141 -28.30 -5.72 -19.52
N ALA A 142 -27.89 -5.04 -18.45
CA ALA A 142 -27.40 -3.67 -18.54
C ALA A 142 -26.23 -3.61 -19.53
N ALA A 143 -26.26 -2.61 -20.43
CA ALA A 143 -25.23 -2.47 -21.45
C ALA A 143 -23.84 -2.52 -20.78
N ARG A 144 -22.99 -3.45 -21.28
CA ARG A 144 -21.65 -3.69 -20.72
C ARG A 144 -20.93 -2.36 -20.51
N LYS A 145 -20.23 -2.21 -19.38
CA LYS A 145 -19.29 -1.10 -19.16
C LYS A 145 -18.48 -0.93 -20.45
N TRP A 146 -18.50 0.28 -21.03
CA TRP A 146 -17.78 0.55 -22.27
C TRP A 146 -16.30 0.24 -22.01
N VAL A 147 -15.73 -0.63 -22.85
CA VAL A 147 -14.35 -1.12 -22.70
C VAL A 147 -13.47 -0.24 -23.58
N PRO A 148 -12.45 0.46 -23.03
CA PRO A 148 -11.55 1.27 -23.84
C PRO A 148 -10.81 0.45 -24.89
N TRP A 149 -10.28 1.14 -25.91
CA TRP A 149 -9.48 0.54 -26.99
C TRP A 149 -8.27 -0.24 -26.43
N SER A 150 -7.63 0.30 -25.40
CA SER A 150 -6.43 -0.20 -24.72
C SER A 150 -6.66 -1.43 -23.84
N PHE A 151 -7.92 -1.79 -23.59
CA PHE A 151 -8.33 -2.97 -22.83
C PHE A 151 -8.63 -4.16 -23.75
N GLN A 152 -8.64 -3.96 -25.08
CA GLN A 152 -8.63 -5.08 -26.02
C GLN A 152 -7.25 -5.76 -26.01
N PRO A 153 -7.14 -7.07 -26.29
CA PRO A 153 -5.85 -7.74 -26.48
C PRO A 153 -4.93 -7.00 -27.45
N VAL A 154 -3.62 -7.28 -27.37
CA VAL A 154 -2.63 -6.75 -28.33
C VAL A 154 -2.76 -7.53 -29.63
N ASP A 155 -3.10 -6.85 -30.73
CA ASP A 155 -3.25 -7.44 -32.06
C ASP A 155 -2.01 -7.16 -32.90
N ARG A 156 -1.15 -8.16 -33.05
CA ARG A 156 0.16 -8.02 -33.72
C ARG A 156 -0.03 -8.23 -35.23
N PRO A 157 0.11 -7.20 -36.07
CA PRO A 157 -0.13 -7.35 -37.51
C PRO A 157 0.94 -8.25 -38.15
N ASP A 158 0.50 -9.39 -38.69
CA ASP A 158 1.30 -10.19 -39.61
C ASP A 158 1.37 -9.48 -40.97
N LEU A 159 2.58 -9.16 -41.43
CA LEU A 159 2.83 -8.40 -42.66
C LEU A 159 3.59 -9.25 -43.69
N PRO A 160 2.89 -9.96 -44.59
CA PRO A 160 3.51 -10.92 -45.50
C PRO A 160 4.49 -10.25 -46.48
N GLY A 161 5.73 -10.74 -46.50
CA GLY A 161 6.79 -10.24 -47.38
C GLY A 161 7.58 -9.05 -46.82
N VAL A 162 7.28 -8.62 -45.60
CA VAL A 162 7.99 -7.53 -44.91
C VAL A 162 8.97 -8.14 -43.88
N PRO A 163 10.31 -7.97 -44.04
CA PRO A 163 11.27 -8.22 -42.98
C PRO A 163 10.94 -7.51 -41.65
N ALA A 164 11.38 -8.09 -40.53
CA ALA A 164 10.93 -7.71 -39.19
C ALA A 164 11.56 -6.40 -38.64
N SER A 165 11.43 -5.26 -39.33
CA SER A 165 11.84 -3.95 -38.83
C SER A 165 10.73 -2.89 -38.88
N ILE A 166 10.78 -1.98 -37.90
CA ILE A 166 9.76 -0.94 -37.69
C ILE A 166 9.67 0.03 -38.88
N ASP A 167 10.80 0.29 -39.53
CA ASP A 167 10.88 1.16 -40.71
C ASP A 167 10.02 0.65 -41.87
N GLN A 168 9.94 -0.67 -42.04
CA GLN A 168 9.20 -1.27 -43.15
C GLN A 168 7.69 -1.34 -42.86
N LEU A 169 7.30 -1.50 -41.60
CA LEU A 169 5.93 -1.25 -41.12
C LEU A 169 5.52 0.20 -41.40
N LEU A 170 6.36 1.19 -41.05
CA LEU A 170 6.10 2.61 -41.31
C LEU A 170 5.97 2.91 -42.82
N LEU A 171 6.85 2.36 -43.66
CA LEU A 171 6.75 2.51 -45.11
C LEU A 171 5.52 1.83 -45.70
N ALA A 172 5.13 0.65 -45.19
CA ALA A 172 3.92 -0.05 -45.62
C ALA A 172 2.63 0.70 -45.22
N GLN A 173 2.63 1.37 -44.06
CA GLN A 173 1.52 2.24 -43.64
C GLN A 173 1.48 3.55 -44.43
N ALA A 174 2.63 4.18 -44.69
CA ALA A 174 2.71 5.39 -45.52
C ALA A 174 2.19 5.14 -46.95
N ALA A 175 2.56 3.99 -47.54
CA ALA A 175 2.10 3.57 -48.87
C ALA A 175 0.59 3.25 -48.95
N GLN A 176 -0.10 3.12 -47.81
CA GLN A 176 -1.56 2.90 -47.75
C GLN A 176 -2.37 4.20 -47.62
N GLN A 177 -1.74 5.35 -47.35
CA GLN A 177 -2.47 6.60 -47.19
C GLN A 177 -2.83 7.22 -48.55
N GLU A 178 -4.06 7.75 -48.66
CA GLU A 178 -4.55 8.40 -49.89
C GLU A 178 -3.79 9.69 -50.26
N GLN A 179 -2.97 10.21 -49.35
CA GLN A 179 -2.07 11.35 -49.56
C GLN A 179 -0.72 10.81 -50.06
N GLY A 180 -0.59 10.69 -51.38
CA GLY A 180 0.52 9.97 -52.03
C GLY A 180 1.92 10.56 -51.83
N ASP A 181 2.92 9.72 -52.11
CA ASP A 181 4.37 10.00 -52.01
C ASP A 181 4.89 10.36 -50.60
N LEU A 182 4.15 9.97 -49.56
CA LEU A 182 4.67 9.93 -48.19
C LEU A 182 5.76 8.86 -48.06
N GLY A 183 6.95 9.29 -47.65
CA GLY A 183 8.11 8.44 -47.37
C GLY A 183 9.02 9.11 -46.34
N PHE A 184 10.16 8.49 -46.04
CA PHE A 184 11.10 9.07 -45.08
C PHE A 184 11.76 10.36 -45.60
N SER A 185 11.96 11.31 -44.69
CA SER A 185 12.79 12.48 -44.93
C SER A 185 14.21 12.08 -45.36
N PRO A 186 14.90 12.89 -46.18
CA PRO A 186 16.31 12.67 -46.51
C PRO A 186 17.17 12.46 -45.27
N GLU A 187 18.11 11.52 -45.37
CA GLU A 187 19.04 11.20 -44.28
C GLU A 187 19.84 12.42 -43.84
N ALA A 188 20.04 12.57 -42.53
CA ALA A 188 20.78 13.68 -41.97
C ALA A 188 22.29 13.52 -42.21
N ASP A 189 23.03 14.64 -42.27
CA ASP A 189 24.49 14.60 -42.36
C ASP A 189 25.11 13.91 -41.12
N ARG A 190 26.31 13.35 -41.30
CA ARG A 190 26.99 12.54 -40.27
C ARG A 190 27.25 13.29 -38.96
N VAL A 191 27.44 14.62 -38.98
CA VAL A 191 27.61 15.42 -37.75
C VAL A 191 26.28 15.57 -37.03
N THR A 192 25.19 15.80 -37.77
CA THR A 192 23.83 15.81 -37.22
C THR A 192 23.40 14.43 -36.69
N GLN A 193 23.76 13.34 -37.36
CA GLN A 193 23.46 11.96 -36.91
C GLN A 193 24.06 11.66 -35.52
N ILE A 194 25.39 11.71 -35.37
CA ILE A 194 26.05 11.42 -34.08
C ILE A 194 25.56 12.38 -32.98
N ARG A 195 25.36 13.65 -33.31
CA ARG A 195 24.85 14.65 -32.36
C ARG A 195 23.45 14.31 -31.87
N ARG A 196 22.53 13.89 -32.74
CA ARG A 196 21.17 13.45 -32.36
C ARG A 196 21.24 12.20 -31.48
N LEU A 197 21.99 11.19 -31.91
CA LEU A 197 22.13 9.91 -31.23
C LEU A 197 22.61 10.06 -29.78
N TYR A 198 23.70 10.79 -29.55
CA TYR A 198 24.24 11.05 -28.21
C TYR A 198 23.28 11.91 -27.35
N LEU A 199 22.64 12.94 -27.92
CA LEU A 199 21.70 13.79 -27.17
C LEU A 199 20.43 13.05 -26.75
N VAL A 200 19.96 12.06 -27.52
CA VAL A 200 18.84 11.19 -27.15
C VAL A 200 19.29 10.15 -26.12
N LEU A 201 20.32 9.36 -26.45
CA LEU A 201 20.69 8.17 -25.67
C LEU A 201 21.52 8.45 -24.41
N HIS A 202 22.34 9.51 -24.38
CA HIS A 202 23.14 9.91 -23.20
C HIS A 202 22.70 11.26 -22.60
N GLY A 203 21.91 12.07 -23.30
CA GLY A 203 21.51 13.41 -22.85
C GLY A 203 22.61 14.47 -22.95
N LEU A 204 23.74 14.15 -23.58
CA LEU A 204 24.93 15.00 -23.73
C LEU A 204 25.39 15.01 -25.19
N PRO A 205 26.08 16.05 -25.68
CA PRO A 205 26.69 16.01 -27.01
C PRO A 205 27.91 15.07 -27.05
N PRO A 206 28.28 14.54 -28.24
CA PRO A 206 29.53 13.80 -28.43
C PRO A 206 30.74 14.73 -28.29
N THR A 207 31.90 14.17 -27.95
CA THR A 207 33.18 14.92 -28.00
C THR A 207 33.60 15.15 -29.46
N PRO A 208 34.43 16.18 -29.74
CA PRO A 208 34.93 16.43 -31.11
C PRO A 208 35.65 15.21 -31.72
N ALA A 209 36.40 14.45 -30.92
CA ALA A 209 37.11 13.26 -31.39
C ALA A 209 36.17 12.11 -31.81
N GLU A 210 35.03 11.94 -31.12
CA GLU A 210 34.00 10.96 -31.51
C GLU A 210 33.28 11.39 -32.80
N VAL A 211 33.05 12.71 -32.98
CA VAL A 211 32.52 13.26 -34.23
C VAL A 211 33.51 13.06 -35.37
N ASP A 212 34.77 13.42 -35.20
CA ASP A 212 35.81 13.27 -36.23
C ASP A 212 35.98 11.80 -36.63
N GLN A 213 35.98 10.87 -35.66
CA GLN A 213 36.04 9.44 -35.94
C GLN A 213 34.81 8.96 -36.73
N PHE A 214 33.59 9.33 -36.33
CA PHE A 214 32.39 8.89 -37.04
C PHE A 214 32.23 9.53 -38.42
N VAL A 215 32.67 10.77 -38.61
CA VAL A 215 32.64 11.44 -39.93
C VAL A 215 33.64 10.82 -40.89
N GLN A 216 34.74 10.24 -40.39
CA GLN A 216 35.80 9.59 -41.19
C GLN A 216 35.56 8.08 -41.44
N ASP A 217 34.73 7.39 -40.64
CA ASP A 217 34.35 5.98 -40.85
C ASP A 217 33.39 5.82 -42.04
N THR A 218 33.92 5.83 -43.26
CA THR A 218 33.13 5.70 -44.50
C THR A 218 32.74 4.25 -44.85
N ASP A 219 33.04 3.26 -44.00
CA ASP A 219 32.77 1.85 -44.29
C ASP A 219 31.29 1.51 -44.06
N ASP A 220 30.73 0.61 -44.88
CA ASP A 220 29.35 0.11 -44.75
C ASP A 220 29.05 -0.33 -43.31
N GLY A 221 27.88 0.06 -42.76
CA GLY A 221 27.49 -0.26 -41.39
C GLY A 221 28.05 0.68 -40.29
N ALA A 222 28.64 1.83 -40.66
CA ALA A 222 29.26 2.74 -39.69
C ALA A 222 28.28 3.37 -38.69
N TYR A 223 27.02 3.59 -39.08
CA TYR A 223 26.02 4.18 -38.18
C TYR A 223 25.52 3.14 -37.17
N GLU A 224 25.35 1.90 -37.59
CA GLU A 224 24.98 0.75 -36.75
C GLU A 224 26.09 0.50 -35.71
N ARG A 225 27.36 0.45 -36.13
CA ARG A 225 28.54 0.39 -35.23
C ARG A 225 28.64 1.57 -34.25
N LEU A 226 28.04 2.72 -34.59
CA LEU A 226 27.95 3.86 -33.69
C LEU A 226 26.80 3.68 -32.69
N VAL A 227 25.62 3.26 -33.15
CA VAL A 227 24.44 2.94 -32.31
C VAL A 227 24.81 1.89 -31.26
N ASP A 228 25.38 0.75 -31.66
CA ASP A 228 25.82 -0.31 -30.76
C ASP A 228 26.76 0.22 -29.67
N ARG A 229 27.73 1.06 -30.05
CA ARG A 229 28.73 1.63 -29.14
C ARG A 229 28.12 2.65 -28.16
N VAL A 230 27.10 3.39 -28.59
CA VAL A 230 26.39 4.37 -27.75
C VAL A 230 25.47 3.65 -26.76
N LEU A 231 24.78 2.59 -27.20
CA LEU A 231 23.96 1.74 -26.33
C LEU A 231 24.79 0.97 -25.31
N ALA A 232 25.94 0.39 -25.71
CA ALA A 232 26.86 -0.32 -24.81
C ALA A 232 27.66 0.59 -23.84
N SER A 233 27.39 1.90 -23.82
CA SER A 233 28.00 2.83 -22.87
C SER A 233 27.14 2.92 -21.59
N PRO A 234 27.72 2.87 -20.37
CA PRO A 234 26.95 2.94 -19.13
C PRO A 234 26.12 4.23 -18.97
N ARG A 235 26.46 5.27 -19.75
CA ARG A 235 25.69 6.52 -19.90
C ARG A 235 24.27 6.31 -20.44
N TYR A 236 24.03 5.22 -21.17
CA TYR A 236 22.70 4.84 -21.63
C TYR A 236 21.79 4.58 -20.41
N GLY A 237 22.20 3.69 -19.51
CA GLY A 237 21.48 3.42 -18.26
C GLY A 237 21.38 4.65 -17.35
N GLU A 238 22.44 5.43 -17.19
CA GLU A 238 22.39 6.72 -16.44
C GLU A 238 21.29 7.65 -16.97
N ARG A 239 21.19 7.78 -18.30
CA ARG A 239 20.21 8.63 -18.98
C ARG A 239 18.80 8.06 -18.87
N TRP A 240 18.60 6.79 -19.22
CA TRP A 240 17.29 6.16 -19.34
C TRP A 240 16.66 5.79 -17.99
N ALA A 241 17.47 5.41 -17.00
CA ALA A 241 16.98 5.20 -15.63
C ALA A 241 16.31 6.46 -15.07
N ARG A 242 16.84 7.66 -15.36
CA ARG A 242 16.22 8.93 -14.94
C ARG A 242 14.76 9.03 -15.37
N HIS A 243 14.43 8.60 -16.59
CA HIS A 243 13.06 8.62 -17.10
C HIS A 243 12.15 7.60 -16.38
N TRP A 244 12.66 6.43 -16.02
CA TRP A 244 11.91 5.48 -15.18
C TRP A 244 11.76 5.97 -13.73
N LEU A 245 12.79 6.61 -13.17
CA LEU A 245 12.79 7.13 -11.80
C LEU A 245 11.84 8.32 -11.63
N ASP A 246 11.66 9.15 -12.66
CA ASP A 246 10.58 10.14 -12.72
C ASP A 246 9.19 9.46 -12.60
N VAL A 247 8.95 8.37 -13.35
CA VAL A 247 7.68 7.59 -13.31
C VAL A 247 7.48 6.86 -11.97
N ALA A 248 8.54 6.29 -11.41
CA ALA A 248 8.55 5.70 -10.07
C ALA A 248 8.52 6.73 -8.94
N ARG A 249 8.52 8.03 -9.26
CA ARG A 249 8.48 9.17 -8.33
C ARG A 249 9.59 9.12 -7.28
N PHE A 250 10.75 8.63 -7.68
CA PHE A 250 11.89 8.38 -6.80
C PHE A 250 12.51 9.68 -6.27
N ALA A 251 12.72 9.72 -4.95
CA ALA A 251 13.53 10.74 -4.30
C ALA A 251 14.42 10.13 -3.21
N GLU A 252 15.64 10.66 -3.09
CA GLU A 252 16.55 10.43 -1.95
C GLU A 252 16.13 11.25 -0.72
N SER A 253 14.85 11.56 -0.58
CA SER A 253 14.25 12.23 0.57
C SER A 253 12.78 11.84 0.72
N ASN A 254 12.19 12.11 1.89
CA ASN A 254 10.81 11.72 2.21
C ASN A 254 9.74 12.53 1.45
N GLY A 255 10.05 13.76 1.04
CA GLY A 255 9.02 14.71 0.60
C GLY A 255 8.04 15.02 1.73
N PHE A 256 6.77 15.26 1.35
CA PHE A 256 5.66 15.60 2.25
C PHE A 256 6.00 16.77 3.20
N GLU A 257 5.34 16.86 4.36
CA GLU A 257 5.50 17.97 5.31
C GLU A 257 6.90 18.05 5.95
N THR A 258 7.57 16.90 6.19
CA THR A 258 8.88 16.84 6.86
C THR A 258 9.92 16.15 5.96
N ASN A 259 10.40 16.90 4.98
CA ASN A 259 11.34 16.43 3.96
C ASN A 259 12.75 16.16 4.52
N ARG A 260 13.00 14.94 5.03
CA ARG A 260 14.33 14.45 5.44
C ARG A 260 14.98 13.60 4.36
N VAL A 261 16.31 13.61 4.29
CA VAL A 261 17.12 12.80 3.35
C VAL A 261 17.03 11.31 3.69
N ARG A 262 16.82 10.48 2.66
CA ARG A 262 16.89 9.00 2.68
C ARG A 262 18.26 8.58 2.16
N ALA A 263 19.28 8.65 3.03
CA ALA A 263 20.70 8.42 2.67
C ALA A 263 21.02 7.02 2.07
N ASN A 264 20.05 6.11 2.05
CA ASN A 264 20.15 4.74 1.58
C ASN A 264 19.05 4.35 0.57
N ALA A 265 18.41 5.32 -0.11
CA ALA A 265 17.48 5.05 -1.21
C ALA A 265 18.17 4.76 -2.56
N TRP A 266 19.44 5.16 -2.70
CA TRP A 266 20.23 5.00 -3.92
C TRP A 266 20.35 3.56 -4.49
N PRO A 267 20.27 2.44 -3.73
CA PRO A 267 20.39 1.12 -4.34
C PRO A 267 19.27 0.79 -5.34
N TYR A 268 18.09 1.40 -5.20
CA TYR A 268 17.02 1.26 -6.20
C TYR A 268 17.36 2.04 -7.50
N ARG A 269 17.90 3.26 -7.38
CA ARG A 269 18.39 4.04 -8.53
C ARG A 269 19.43 3.25 -9.33
N ASP A 270 20.41 2.68 -8.63
CA ASP A 270 21.53 1.98 -9.26
C ASP A 270 21.08 0.63 -9.86
N TYR A 271 20.13 -0.06 -9.23
CA TYR A 271 19.44 -1.21 -9.84
C TYR A 271 18.72 -0.85 -11.15
N VAL A 272 18.04 0.31 -11.23
CA VAL A 272 17.37 0.74 -12.48
C VAL A 272 18.40 1.10 -13.56
N ILE A 273 19.51 1.76 -13.19
CA ILE A 273 20.63 2.04 -14.13
C ILE A 273 21.19 0.73 -14.70
N GLU A 274 21.45 -0.26 -13.85
CA GLU A 274 21.97 -1.56 -14.26
C GLU A 274 20.97 -2.33 -15.13
N ALA A 275 19.67 -2.27 -14.81
CA ALA A 275 18.63 -2.92 -15.62
C ALA A 275 18.56 -2.40 -17.06
N PHE A 276 18.82 -1.11 -17.30
CA PHE A 276 18.96 -0.56 -18.65
C PHE A 276 20.30 -0.94 -19.30
N ASN A 277 21.42 -0.88 -18.56
CA ASN A 277 22.75 -1.21 -19.10
C ASN A 277 22.93 -2.72 -19.43
N THR A 278 22.13 -3.59 -18.82
CA THR A 278 22.16 -5.05 -19.04
C THR A 278 21.09 -5.57 -20.00
N ASP A 279 20.32 -4.67 -20.65
CA ASP A 279 19.15 -5.00 -21.48
C ASP A 279 18.19 -5.99 -20.80
N LYS A 280 17.85 -5.70 -19.52
CA LYS A 280 17.02 -6.60 -18.71
C LYS A 280 15.64 -6.77 -19.35
N PRO A 281 15.18 -8.01 -19.63
CA PRO A 281 13.85 -8.27 -20.19
C PRO A 281 12.76 -7.55 -19.41
N TYR A 282 11.91 -6.79 -20.11
CA TYR A 282 10.96 -5.90 -19.44
C TYR A 282 9.96 -6.66 -18.55
N ASP A 283 9.57 -7.88 -18.92
CA ASP A 283 8.71 -8.73 -18.09
C ASP A 283 9.42 -9.17 -16.79
N GLN A 284 10.73 -9.39 -16.82
CA GLN A 284 11.54 -9.62 -15.63
C GLN A 284 11.66 -8.35 -14.79
N PHE A 285 11.98 -7.21 -15.40
CA PHE A 285 12.04 -5.91 -14.72
C PHE A 285 10.73 -5.61 -13.98
N VAL A 286 9.57 -5.69 -14.65
CA VAL A 286 8.23 -5.50 -14.06
C VAL A 286 8.00 -6.42 -12.86
N ARG A 287 8.40 -7.70 -12.93
CA ARG A 287 8.27 -8.61 -11.79
C ARG A 287 9.16 -8.18 -10.61
N GLU A 288 10.40 -7.79 -10.86
CA GLU A 288 11.35 -7.38 -9.82
C GLU A 288 10.94 -6.06 -9.13
N GLN A 289 10.25 -5.15 -9.82
CA GLN A 289 9.67 -3.93 -9.20
C GLN A 289 8.64 -4.25 -8.10
N ILE A 290 7.90 -5.35 -8.25
CA ILE A 290 6.77 -5.71 -7.38
C ILE A 290 7.14 -6.81 -6.37
N VAL A 291 8.03 -7.74 -6.73
CA VAL A 291 8.36 -8.92 -5.91
C VAL A 291 9.84 -9.33 -5.98
N GLY A 292 10.74 -8.37 -6.21
CA GLY A 292 12.20 -8.59 -6.27
C GLY A 292 12.79 -9.35 -5.06
N ASP A 293 12.18 -9.24 -3.88
CA ASP A 293 12.52 -10.00 -2.67
C ASP A 293 12.33 -11.52 -2.79
N ALA A 294 11.41 -11.98 -3.64
CA ALA A 294 11.25 -13.40 -3.97
C ALA A 294 12.13 -13.86 -5.14
N LEU A 295 12.82 -12.91 -5.80
CA LEU A 295 13.55 -13.12 -7.06
C LEU A 295 15.06 -12.83 -6.93
N HIS A 296 15.56 -12.62 -5.70
CA HIS A 296 16.94 -12.22 -5.39
C HIS A 296 17.35 -10.87 -6.03
N ALA A 297 16.37 -10.01 -6.27
CA ALA A 297 16.49 -8.68 -6.86
C ALA A 297 15.89 -7.63 -5.92
N ASP A 298 16.17 -7.74 -4.62
CA ASP A 298 15.59 -6.96 -3.54
C ASP A 298 15.61 -5.43 -3.77
N ALA A 299 16.64 -4.92 -4.44
CA ALA A 299 16.75 -3.51 -4.80
C ALA A 299 15.58 -3.01 -5.66
N GLY A 300 15.00 -3.87 -6.50
CA GLY A 300 13.85 -3.55 -7.35
C GLY A 300 12.58 -3.20 -6.55
N THR A 301 12.39 -3.76 -5.35
CA THR A 301 11.21 -3.44 -4.53
C THR A 301 11.21 -2.00 -4.01
N GLY A 302 12.30 -1.24 -4.20
CA GLY A 302 12.36 0.19 -3.94
C GLY A 302 11.26 0.99 -4.63
N PHE A 303 10.75 0.56 -5.79
CA PHE A 303 9.57 1.15 -6.45
C PHE A 303 8.37 1.29 -5.51
N LEU A 304 8.10 0.28 -4.68
CA LEU A 304 6.96 0.24 -3.77
C LEU A 304 7.04 1.26 -2.62
N VAL A 305 8.20 1.89 -2.40
CA VAL A 305 8.43 2.91 -1.35
C VAL A 305 9.20 4.15 -1.86
N ALA A 306 9.32 4.29 -3.17
CA ALA A 306 10.09 5.35 -3.84
C ALA A 306 9.45 6.73 -3.66
N GLY A 307 8.11 6.78 -3.68
CA GLY A 307 7.28 7.98 -3.53
C GLY A 307 7.39 8.67 -2.16
N ALA A 308 6.47 9.62 -1.91
CA ALA A 308 6.50 10.42 -0.69
C ALA A 308 6.16 9.58 0.56
N TYR A 309 6.73 9.92 1.71
CA TYR A 309 6.48 9.25 2.99
C TYR A 309 6.23 10.26 4.10
N ASP A 310 5.03 10.22 4.69
CA ASP A 310 4.74 10.97 5.91
C ASP A 310 5.42 10.30 7.12
N LEU A 311 6.51 10.94 7.56
CA LEU A 311 7.30 10.54 8.73
C LEU A 311 6.61 10.88 10.07
N VAL A 312 5.66 11.82 10.09
CA VAL A 312 5.10 12.40 11.33
C VAL A 312 3.88 11.59 11.76
N LYS A 313 4.11 10.39 12.30
CA LYS A 313 3.02 9.54 12.81
C LYS A 313 2.37 10.18 14.04
N SER A 314 1.04 10.30 13.99
CA SER A 314 0.22 10.89 15.07
C SER A 314 -0.06 9.89 16.20
N PRO A 315 -0.21 10.33 17.47
CA PRO A 315 -0.77 9.49 18.53
C PRO A 315 -2.28 9.27 18.40
N ASP A 316 -2.98 10.01 17.52
CA ASP A 316 -4.38 9.72 17.16
C ASP A 316 -4.44 8.57 16.15
N VAL A 317 -5.10 7.48 16.55
CA VAL A 317 -5.30 6.28 15.74
C VAL A 317 -6.00 6.57 14.40
N ASN A 318 -6.91 7.54 14.34
CA ASN A 318 -7.62 7.89 13.10
C ASN A 318 -6.68 8.57 12.11
N LEU A 319 -5.81 9.46 12.60
CA LEU A 319 -4.79 10.10 11.76
C LEU A 319 -3.75 9.08 11.27
N THR A 320 -3.34 8.10 12.10
CA THR A 320 -2.48 6.99 11.67
C THR A 320 -3.15 6.11 10.61
N LEU A 321 -4.44 5.77 10.78
CA LEU A 321 -5.21 4.98 9.81
C LEU A 321 -5.42 5.74 8.48
N MET A 322 -5.63 7.05 8.54
CA MET A 322 -5.70 7.92 7.37
C MET A 322 -4.37 7.95 6.62
N GLN A 323 -3.25 8.25 7.31
CA GLN A 323 -1.90 8.18 6.75
C GLN A 323 -1.63 6.83 6.08
N ARG A 324 -2.06 5.72 6.69
CA ARG A 324 -1.90 4.38 6.11
C ARG A 324 -2.75 4.14 4.85
N GLN A 325 -3.95 4.70 4.78
CA GLN A 325 -4.77 4.66 3.56
C GLN A 325 -4.19 5.53 2.45
N ASP A 326 -3.51 6.64 2.78
CA ASP A 326 -2.84 7.51 1.82
C ASP A 326 -1.52 6.89 1.28
N GLU A 327 -0.71 6.28 2.15
CA GLU A 327 0.44 5.44 1.75
C GLU A 327 0.03 4.37 0.73
N LEU A 328 -1.03 3.60 1.02
CA LEU A 328 -1.50 2.54 0.16
C LEU A 328 -2.16 3.07 -1.13
N ALA A 329 -2.81 4.23 -1.08
CA ALA A 329 -3.30 4.91 -2.28
C ALA A 329 -2.13 5.35 -3.19
N ASP A 330 -1.02 5.82 -2.62
CA ASP A 330 0.16 6.24 -3.39
C ASP A 330 0.78 5.07 -4.16
N ILE A 331 0.88 3.90 -3.52
CA ILE A 331 1.38 2.66 -4.14
C ILE A 331 0.43 2.17 -5.25
N VAL A 332 -0.88 2.11 -4.98
CA VAL A 332 -1.90 1.67 -5.97
C VAL A 332 -1.93 2.62 -7.17
N ASN A 333 -1.88 3.93 -6.95
CA ASN A 333 -1.89 4.93 -8.01
C ASN A 333 -0.62 4.89 -8.86
N THR A 334 0.56 4.81 -8.22
CA THR A 334 1.85 4.75 -8.93
C THR A 334 1.98 3.44 -9.71
N THR A 335 1.52 2.32 -9.16
CA THR A 335 1.44 1.03 -9.88
C THR A 335 0.49 1.12 -11.08
N GLY A 336 -0.70 1.70 -10.88
CA GLY A 336 -1.71 1.88 -11.92
C GLY A 336 -1.22 2.73 -13.08
N THR A 337 -0.61 3.89 -12.83
CA THR A 337 -0.08 4.74 -13.90
C THR A 337 1.21 4.17 -14.50
N ALA A 338 2.13 3.60 -13.70
CA ALA A 338 3.40 3.07 -14.20
C ALA A 338 3.23 1.85 -15.11
N PHE A 339 2.43 0.85 -14.72
CA PHE A 339 2.33 -0.41 -15.48
C PHE A 339 1.03 -0.60 -16.26
N LEU A 340 -0.05 0.10 -15.92
CA LEU A 340 -1.33 -0.02 -16.63
C LEU A 340 -1.72 1.25 -17.39
N GLY A 341 -1.09 2.39 -17.10
CA GLY A 341 -1.54 3.68 -17.61
C GLY A 341 -2.96 4.01 -17.14
N LEU A 342 -3.36 3.60 -15.93
CA LEU A 342 -4.71 3.82 -15.41
C LEU A 342 -4.69 4.74 -14.17
N THR A 343 -5.58 5.73 -14.17
CA THR A 343 -5.70 6.78 -13.15
C THR A 343 -6.55 6.34 -11.95
N LEU A 344 -6.20 5.19 -11.34
CA LEU A 344 -7.01 4.44 -10.36
C LEU A 344 -7.47 5.24 -9.11
N GLY A 345 -6.93 6.42 -8.83
CA GLY A 345 -7.19 7.17 -7.60
C GLY A 345 -8.65 7.55 -7.35
N CYS A 346 -9.44 7.82 -8.39
CA CYS A 346 -10.88 8.07 -8.20
C CYS A 346 -11.63 6.81 -7.73
N ALA A 347 -11.12 5.61 -8.03
CA ALA A 347 -11.71 4.34 -7.61
C ALA A 347 -11.61 4.08 -6.09
N ARG A 348 -10.86 4.91 -5.33
CA ARG A 348 -10.85 4.88 -3.86
C ARG A 348 -12.23 5.20 -3.26
N CYS A 349 -12.96 6.15 -3.84
CA CYS A 349 -14.12 6.76 -3.20
C CYS A 349 -15.48 6.36 -3.83
N HIS A 350 -15.48 6.01 -5.11
CA HIS A 350 -16.65 5.55 -5.90
C HIS A 350 -16.15 4.73 -7.10
N ASP A 351 -17.03 4.13 -7.91
CA ASP A 351 -16.62 3.48 -9.18
C ASP A 351 -15.90 4.47 -10.12
N HIS A 352 -14.94 4.02 -10.92
CA HIS A 352 -14.18 4.94 -11.77
C HIS A 352 -15.09 5.66 -12.78
N LYS A 353 -14.83 6.96 -12.97
CA LYS A 353 -15.74 7.85 -13.70
C LYS A 353 -15.87 7.51 -15.19
N PHE A 354 -14.82 6.94 -15.77
CA PHE A 354 -14.69 6.72 -17.21
C PHE A 354 -14.32 5.28 -17.59
N ASP A 355 -13.82 4.49 -16.65
CA ASP A 355 -13.22 3.17 -16.90
C ASP A 355 -14.02 2.05 -16.27
N PRO A 356 -13.87 0.80 -16.74
CA PRO A 356 -14.58 -0.33 -16.15
C PRO A 356 -14.18 -0.65 -14.69
N VAL A 357 -13.15 0.00 -14.12
CA VAL A 357 -12.70 -0.18 -12.72
C VAL A 357 -13.79 0.23 -11.72
N SER A 358 -14.16 -0.68 -10.82
CA SER A 358 -15.07 -0.43 -9.69
C SER A 358 -14.35 0.00 -8.42
N GLN A 359 -15.10 0.49 -7.43
CA GLN A 359 -14.53 0.72 -6.10
C GLN A 359 -14.01 -0.58 -5.46
N ARG A 360 -14.61 -1.73 -5.80
CA ARG A 360 -14.17 -3.03 -5.27
C ARG A 360 -12.81 -3.44 -5.85
N ASP A 361 -12.55 -3.18 -7.12
CA ASP A 361 -11.25 -3.45 -7.77
C ASP A 361 -10.11 -2.68 -7.10
N TYR A 362 -10.34 -1.41 -6.75
CA TYR A 362 -9.37 -0.59 -6.02
C TYR A 362 -8.98 -1.23 -4.67
N TYR A 363 -9.96 -1.72 -3.90
CA TYR A 363 -9.68 -2.36 -2.61
C TYR A 363 -9.12 -3.78 -2.74
N ALA A 364 -9.45 -4.51 -3.80
CA ALA A 364 -8.83 -5.79 -4.13
C ALA A 364 -7.33 -5.60 -4.46
N LEU A 365 -7.00 -4.58 -5.26
CA LEU A 365 -5.63 -4.20 -5.57
C LEU A 365 -4.89 -3.61 -4.36
N GLN A 366 -5.56 -2.80 -3.52
CA GLN A 366 -5.02 -2.37 -2.23
C GLN A 366 -4.63 -3.58 -1.36
N GLY A 367 -5.42 -4.66 -1.39
CA GLY A 367 -5.15 -5.90 -0.67
C GLY A 367 -3.93 -6.69 -1.13
N ILE A 368 -3.38 -6.39 -2.32
CA ILE A 368 -2.05 -6.87 -2.76
C ILE A 368 -0.94 -6.16 -1.98
N PHE A 369 -1.03 -4.84 -1.84
CA PHE A 369 0.02 -3.98 -1.29
C PHE A 369 -0.13 -3.65 0.20
N ALA A 370 -1.25 -4.05 0.83
CA ALA A 370 -1.57 -3.75 2.23
C ALA A 370 -0.48 -4.18 3.25
N GLY A 371 0.40 -5.11 2.86
CA GLY A 371 1.53 -5.57 3.66
C GLY A 371 2.84 -4.79 3.50
N VAL A 372 2.93 -3.84 2.57
CA VAL A 372 4.14 -3.05 2.26
C VAL A 372 4.27 -1.87 3.22
N ASN A 373 5.40 -1.74 3.92
CA ASN A 373 5.66 -0.66 4.88
C ASN A 373 6.87 0.18 4.45
N PHE A 374 6.81 1.49 4.67
CA PHE A 374 7.88 2.44 4.37
C PHE A 374 8.99 2.38 5.42
N ALA A 375 9.97 1.50 5.19
CA ALA A 375 11.10 1.27 6.08
C ALA A 375 12.37 0.86 5.30
N PRO A 376 13.57 1.05 5.88
CA PRO A 376 14.77 0.40 5.37
C PRO A 376 14.82 -1.07 5.77
N ARG A 377 15.47 -1.90 4.94
CA ARG A 377 15.81 -3.30 5.25
C ARG A 377 17.20 -3.65 4.72
N PRO A 378 17.91 -4.63 5.31
CA PRO A 378 19.18 -5.08 4.77
C PRO A 378 18.98 -5.76 3.41
N LEU A 379 19.77 -5.33 2.42
CA LEU A 379 20.00 -6.12 1.20
C LEU A 379 20.68 -7.45 1.58
N PRO A 380 20.40 -8.57 0.90
CA PRO A 380 21.20 -9.79 1.06
C PRO A 380 22.68 -9.53 0.74
N ARG A 381 23.59 -10.10 1.54
CA ARG A 381 25.01 -10.22 1.14
C ARG A 381 25.17 -11.32 0.12
N GLU A 382 26.10 -11.12 -0.81
CA GLU A 382 26.65 -12.21 -1.62
C GLU A 382 27.33 -13.24 -0.71
N GLN A 383 27.06 -14.53 -0.95
CA GLN A 383 27.50 -15.62 -0.09
C GLN A 383 28.59 -16.45 -0.79
N THR A 384 29.78 -16.52 -0.21
CA THR A 384 30.87 -17.37 -0.70
C THR A 384 30.68 -18.81 -0.21
N PRO A 385 31.42 -19.80 -0.76
CA PRO A 385 31.40 -21.17 -0.23
C PRO A 385 31.75 -21.25 1.26
N GLU A 386 32.64 -20.36 1.73
CA GLU A 386 33.08 -20.26 3.13
C GLU A 386 31.99 -19.69 4.02
N THR A 387 31.33 -18.58 3.63
CA THR A 387 30.25 -17.99 4.43
C THR A 387 29.01 -18.89 4.45
N ASN A 388 28.71 -19.60 3.36
CA ASN A 388 27.69 -20.64 3.32
C ASN A 388 27.98 -21.79 4.31
N LEU A 389 29.24 -22.23 4.38
CA LEU A 389 29.66 -23.27 5.34
C LEU A 389 29.62 -22.77 6.79
N GLU A 390 29.89 -21.49 7.05
CA GLU A 390 29.72 -20.88 8.38
C GLU A 390 28.23 -20.79 8.76
N LEU A 391 27.39 -20.26 7.85
CA LEU A 391 25.93 -20.15 8.01
C LEU A 391 25.25 -21.50 8.27
N ALA A 392 25.63 -22.56 7.55
CA ALA A 392 25.11 -23.90 7.78
C ALA A 392 25.40 -24.41 9.21
N LYS A 393 26.62 -24.18 9.73
CA LYS A 393 27.01 -24.56 11.09
C LYS A 393 26.27 -23.75 12.15
N LEU A 394 26.18 -22.43 11.97
CA LEU A 394 25.49 -21.54 12.91
C LEU A 394 23.98 -21.81 12.94
N THR A 395 23.36 -22.08 11.79
CA THR A 395 21.94 -22.43 11.70
C THR A 395 21.64 -23.78 12.37
N ALA A 396 22.53 -24.77 12.21
CA ALA A 396 22.43 -26.05 12.92
C ALA A 396 22.61 -25.89 14.44
N LEU A 397 23.54 -25.04 14.89
CA LEU A 397 23.73 -24.70 16.31
C LEU A 397 22.50 -24.02 16.91
N VAL A 398 21.96 -22.98 16.26
CA VAL A 398 20.73 -22.30 16.71
C VAL A 398 19.58 -23.30 16.83
N LYS A 399 19.35 -24.14 15.80
CA LYS A 399 18.29 -25.16 15.82
C LYS A 399 18.48 -26.20 16.94
N HIS A 400 19.72 -26.60 17.23
CA HIS A 400 20.03 -27.53 18.33
C HIS A 400 19.77 -26.88 19.69
N ASN A 401 20.27 -25.66 19.90
CA ASN A 401 20.15 -24.93 21.14
C ASN A 401 18.70 -24.53 21.44
N ASP A 402 17.92 -24.07 20.45
CA ASP A 402 16.49 -23.81 20.62
C ASP A 402 15.72 -25.06 21.07
N GLY A 403 15.96 -26.21 20.43
CA GLY A 403 15.32 -27.48 20.81
C GLY A 403 15.70 -27.97 22.22
N ARG A 404 16.93 -27.68 22.67
CA ARG A 404 17.35 -27.95 24.06
C ARG A 404 16.74 -26.95 25.04
N LEU A 405 16.64 -25.67 24.67
CA LEU A 405 15.97 -24.63 25.45
C LEU A 405 14.47 -24.92 25.63
N ASP A 406 13.78 -25.47 24.63
CA ASP A 406 12.38 -25.90 24.77
C ASP A 406 12.20 -27.08 25.74
N ALA A 407 13.12 -28.06 25.74
CA ALA A 407 13.13 -29.11 26.74
C ALA A 407 13.36 -28.55 28.17
N LEU A 408 14.21 -27.53 28.30
CA LEU A 408 14.48 -26.85 29.57
C LEU A 408 13.29 -25.96 30.00
N ARG A 409 12.57 -25.30 29.08
CA ARG A 409 11.30 -24.60 29.35
C ARG A 409 10.23 -25.56 29.85
N ALA A 410 10.12 -26.75 29.25
CA ALA A 410 9.19 -27.80 29.69
C ALA A 410 9.52 -28.32 31.11
N LEU A 411 10.81 -28.54 31.41
CA LEU A 411 11.27 -28.92 32.74
C LEU A 411 10.94 -27.81 33.78
N ALA A 412 11.23 -26.56 33.46
CA ALA A 412 10.95 -25.38 34.29
C ALA A 412 9.45 -25.12 34.54
N ALA A 413 8.56 -25.66 33.70
CA ALA A 413 7.11 -25.61 33.91
C ALA A 413 6.60 -26.65 34.93
N GLY A 414 7.36 -27.73 35.16
CA GLY A 414 7.04 -28.78 36.15
C GLY A 414 7.65 -28.58 37.53
N GLN A 415 8.56 -27.60 37.71
CA GLN A 415 9.23 -27.35 38.98
C GLN A 415 8.40 -26.42 39.90
N PRO A 416 8.38 -26.64 41.23
CA PRO A 416 7.84 -25.67 42.18
C PRO A 416 8.68 -24.39 42.19
N SER A 417 8.08 -23.26 42.58
CA SER A 417 8.80 -21.98 42.67
C SER A 417 9.99 -22.09 43.65
N PRO A 418 11.16 -21.50 43.35
CA PRO A 418 12.35 -21.63 44.18
C PRO A 418 12.10 -21.28 45.65
N THR A 419 12.59 -22.12 46.57
CA THR A 419 12.33 -22.00 48.01
C THR A 419 13.21 -20.97 48.74
N GLY A 420 13.97 -20.16 47.99
CA GLY A 420 14.65 -18.97 48.50
C GLY A 420 13.77 -17.73 48.36
N LYS A 421 13.85 -16.79 49.32
CA LYS A 421 13.25 -15.47 49.17
C LYS A 421 14.05 -14.65 48.14
N LEU A 422 13.66 -14.75 46.88
CA LEU A 422 14.10 -13.83 45.84
C LEU A 422 13.74 -12.39 46.24
N ARG A 423 14.53 -11.42 45.79
CA ARG A 423 14.18 -10.00 45.90
C ARG A 423 13.03 -9.68 44.95
N VAL A 424 12.23 -8.66 45.28
CA VAL A 424 11.10 -8.26 44.42
C VAL A 424 11.55 -7.99 42.99
N ALA A 425 10.69 -8.35 42.04
CA ALA A 425 10.88 -8.10 40.62
C ALA A 425 11.23 -6.62 40.34
N VAL A 426 11.97 -6.37 39.25
CA VAL A 426 12.23 -4.99 38.82
C VAL A 426 10.93 -4.30 38.43
N ASN A 427 10.89 -2.98 38.57
CA ASN A 427 9.76 -2.15 38.20
C ASN A 427 10.26 -0.84 37.56
N ALA A 428 9.37 -0.09 36.90
CA ALA A 428 9.78 1.13 36.21
C ALA A 428 10.18 2.29 37.15
N ARG A 429 9.66 2.32 38.39
CA ARG A 429 9.81 3.44 39.31
C ARG A 429 11.19 3.49 39.97
N LEU A 430 11.54 2.43 40.70
CA LEU A 430 12.74 2.38 41.54
C LEU A 430 13.13 0.93 41.84
N ASN A 431 14.41 0.62 41.60
CA ASN A 431 15.03 -0.66 41.87
C ASN A 431 16.26 -0.40 42.74
N GLU A 432 16.31 -0.98 43.94
CA GLU A 432 17.47 -0.89 44.84
C GLU A 432 18.22 -2.21 44.91
N ASP A 433 19.54 -2.13 44.89
CA ASP A 433 20.48 -3.23 44.95
C ASP A 433 21.50 -2.94 46.07
N LYS A 434 21.50 -3.78 47.11
CA LYS A 434 22.41 -3.68 48.27
C LYS A 434 23.38 -4.85 48.27
N PHE A 435 24.61 -4.62 48.68
CA PHE A 435 25.72 -5.58 48.64
C PHE A 435 26.77 -5.27 49.72
N GLU A 436 27.68 -6.21 49.96
CA GLU A 436 28.77 -6.05 50.92
C GLU A 436 29.61 -4.78 50.62
N PRO A 437 29.85 -3.88 51.60
CA PRO A 437 30.51 -2.60 51.37
C PRO A 437 31.86 -2.73 50.67
N VAL A 438 31.98 -2.10 49.49
CA VAL A 438 33.14 -2.24 48.60
C VAL A 438 33.72 -0.88 48.24
N LYS A 439 35.05 -0.76 48.28
CA LYS A 439 35.75 0.46 47.84
C LYS A 439 35.94 0.44 46.32
N THR A 440 35.52 1.50 45.64
CA THR A 440 35.71 1.66 44.18
C THR A 440 35.84 3.12 43.77
N SER A 441 36.37 3.36 42.56
CA SER A 441 36.34 4.64 41.86
C SER A 441 35.33 4.71 40.71
N ALA A 442 34.70 3.60 40.32
CA ALA A 442 33.69 3.62 39.25
C ALA A 442 32.69 2.46 39.38
N VAL A 443 31.45 2.72 38.93
CA VAL A 443 30.34 1.76 38.91
C VAL A 443 29.84 1.61 37.47
N ARG A 444 29.46 0.41 37.06
CA ARG A 444 28.81 0.12 35.77
C ARG A 444 27.51 -0.67 35.99
N LEU A 445 26.45 -0.27 35.29
CA LEU A 445 25.21 -1.01 35.12
C LEU A 445 25.18 -1.54 33.68
N THR A 446 25.32 -2.84 33.50
CA THR A 446 25.29 -3.52 32.20
C THR A 446 23.94 -4.18 32.01
N ILE A 447 23.18 -3.76 31.00
CA ILE A 447 21.82 -4.22 30.68
C ILE A 447 21.89 -5.15 29.47
N ARG A 448 21.38 -6.38 29.65
CA ARG A 448 21.36 -7.46 28.65
C ARG A 448 19.99 -7.64 28.01
N ALA A 449 18.90 -7.39 28.76
CA ALA A 449 17.54 -7.43 28.24
C ALA A 449 16.61 -6.38 28.89
N THR A 450 15.64 -5.90 28.11
CA THR A 450 14.50 -5.08 28.56
C THR A 450 13.19 -5.84 28.42
N ASN A 451 12.13 -5.34 29.05
CA ASN A 451 10.76 -5.80 28.78
C ASN A 451 10.20 -5.32 27.43
N ALA A 452 10.75 -4.23 26.87
CA ALA A 452 10.47 -3.73 25.51
C ALA A 452 11.56 -2.73 25.06
N SER A 453 11.91 -2.73 23.78
CA SER A 453 12.70 -1.67 23.10
C SER A 453 14.08 -1.35 23.73
N GLU A 454 14.70 -0.22 23.35
CA GLU A 454 16.00 0.24 23.87
C GLU A 454 15.89 0.60 25.37
N PRO A 455 16.82 0.17 26.25
CA PRO A 455 16.74 0.50 27.67
C PRO A 455 16.74 2.00 27.93
N CYS A 456 15.87 2.40 28.87
CA CYS A 456 15.73 3.76 29.36
C CYS A 456 16.01 3.78 30.86
N LEU A 457 16.85 4.71 31.29
CA LEU A 457 17.13 4.98 32.70
C LEU A 457 16.88 6.45 32.98
N ASP A 458 16.12 6.76 34.04
CA ASP A 458 15.95 8.15 34.44
C ASP A 458 17.11 8.65 35.30
N GLU A 459 17.59 7.83 36.22
CA GLU A 459 18.68 8.19 37.14
C GLU A 459 19.37 6.92 37.67
N LEU A 460 20.69 6.98 37.84
CA LEU A 460 21.55 5.95 38.43
C LEU A 460 22.28 6.53 39.66
N GLU A 461 21.79 6.16 40.83
CA GLU A 461 22.32 6.58 42.13
C GLU A 461 23.30 5.55 42.69
N VAL A 462 24.39 6.02 43.29
CA VAL A 462 25.37 5.18 44.00
C VAL A 462 25.55 5.76 45.40
N TYR A 463 25.41 4.94 46.44
CA TYR A 463 25.37 5.40 47.82
C TYR A 463 26.54 4.86 48.66
N ASP A 464 27.16 5.76 49.41
CA ASP A 464 28.18 5.41 50.41
C ASP A 464 27.56 4.81 51.70
N THR A 465 28.42 4.31 52.59
CA THR A 465 28.02 3.74 53.89
C THR A 465 27.46 4.77 54.89
N ASN A 466 27.34 6.04 54.50
CA ASN A 466 26.68 7.11 55.27
C ASN A 466 25.30 7.46 54.68
N GLY A 467 24.88 6.79 53.60
CA GLY A 467 23.64 7.07 52.88
C GLY A 467 23.71 8.26 51.93
N LYS A 468 24.90 8.78 51.62
CA LYS A 468 25.10 9.89 50.67
C LYS A 468 25.17 9.35 49.24
N ASN A 469 24.36 9.91 48.32
CA ASN A 469 24.53 9.67 46.89
C ASN A 469 25.84 10.33 46.41
N VAL A 470 26.81 9.50 45.99
CA VAL A 470 28.13 9.88 45.47
C VAL A 470 28.19 9.89 43.94
N ALA A 471 27.15 9.39 43.25
CA ALA A 471 27.08 9.39 41.79
C ALA A 471 26.80 10.78 41.18
N LEU A 472 26.32 11.74 41.98
CA LEU A 472 25.82 13.02 41.49
C LEU A 472 26.86 13.84 40.70
N ALA A 473 26.45 14.42 39.57
CA ALA A 473 27.26 15.36 38.80
C ALA A 473 27.69 16.59 39.64
N SER A 474 26.82 17.04 40.56
CA SER A 474 27.12 18.09 41.54
C SER A 474 28.16 17.70 42.59
N ALA A 475 28.43 16.40 42.78
CA ALA A 475 29.56 15.91 43.58
C ALA A 475 30.86 15.79 42.75
N GLY A 476 30.81 15.95 41.43
CA GLY A 476 31.94 15.86 40.50
C GLY A 476 32.06 14.53 39.75
N ALA A 477 31.11 13.60 39.94
CA ALA A 477 31.07 12.32 39.24
C ALA A 477 30.59 12.47 37.78
N ARG A 478 31.00 11.54 36.90
CA ARG A 478 30.83 11.67 35.43
C ARG A 478 30.17 10.44 34.82
N PRO A 479 29.10 10.59 34.01
CA PRO A 479 28.48 9.49 33.30
C PRO A 479 29.19 9.17 31.97
N SER A 480 29.15 7.91 31.57
CA SER A 480 29.47 7.41 30.23
C SER A 480 28.58 6.21 29.89
N ALA A 481 28.41 5.88 28.61
CA ALA A 481 27.50 4.82 28.17
C ALA A 481 27.98 4.12 26.90
N SER A 482 27.40 2.95 26.60
CA SER A 482 27.59 2.22 25.33
C SER A 482 27.16 3.00 24.08
N GLY A 483 26.30 4.01 24.26
CA GLY A 483 25.74 4.87 23.23
C GLY A 483 24.45 5.52 23.73
N THR A 484 24.05 6.63 23.09
CA THR A 484 22.85 7.40 23.47
C THR A 484 22.01 7.64 22.22
N LEU A 485 20.68 7.48 22.34
CA LEU A 485 19.74 7.68 21.25
C LEU A 485 19.76 9.15 20.79
N SER A 486 20.19 9.39 19.55
CA SER A 486 20.34 10.74 18.99
C SER A 486 19.01 11.36 18.54
N GLY A 487 18.88 12.68 18.66
CA GLY A 487 17.75 13.45 18.10
C GLY A 487 16.60 13.74 19.07
N TYR A 488 16.77 13.49 20.37
CA TYR A 488 15.74 13.70 21.40
C TYR A 488 16.26 14.59 22.54
N GLU A 489 15.72 15.81 22.68
CA GLU A 489 16.19 16.81 23.66
C GLU A 489 16.03 16.40 25.13
N ILE A 490 15.17 15.42 25.42
CA ILE A 490 14.87 14.91 26.77
C ILE A 490 15.63 13.61 27.14
N HIS A 491 16.33 13.00 26.17
CA HIS A 491 17.02 11.72 26.34
C HIS A 491 18.54 11.90 26.15
N LYS A 492 19.25 12.20 27.24
CA LYS A 492 20.64 12.68 27.25
C LYS A 492 21.50 11.97 28.29
N LEU A 493 22.82 11.98 28.11
CA LEU A 493 23.76 11.20 28.94
C LEU A 493 23.90 11.78 30.36
N GLU A 494 23.89 13.10 30.47
CA GLU A 494 23.98 13.87 31.71
C GLU A 494 22.81 13.63 32.67
N HIS A 495 21.65 13.22 32.16
CA HIS A 495 20.47 12.92 32.99
C HIS A 495 20.69 11.73 33.93
N LEU A 496 21.58 10.80 33.59
CA LEU A 496 21.87 9.61 34.41
C LEU A 496 22.30 9.93 35.84
N ASN A 497 22.86 11.12 36.11
CA ASN A 497 23.41 11.44 37.43
C ASN A 497 23.26 12.89 37.88
N ASP A 498 22.33 13.67 37.31
CA ASP A 498 22.19 15.09 37.66
C ASP A 498 21.21 15.39 38.81
N GLY A 499 20.56 14.36 39.38
CA GLY A 499 19.78 14.44 40.61
C GLY A 499 18.30 14.80 40.42
N GLN A 500 17.73 14.63 39.23
CA GLN A 500 16.29 14.86 38.98
C GLN A 500 15.68 13.76 38.09
N PRO A 501 15.02 12.75 38.67
CA PRO A 501 14.46 11.63 37.92
C PRO A 501 13.17 11.96 37.17
N GLY A 502 12.72 11.00 36.35
CA GLY A 502 11.52 11.08 35.51
C GLY A 502 11.79 11.04 34.00
N ASN A 503 10.84 10.54 33.20
CA ASN A 503 11.02 10.30 31.76
C ASN A 503 11.59 11.49 30.95
N ASN A 504 11.22 12.73 31.28
CA ASN A 504 11.70 13.94 30.57
C ASN A 504 13.16 14.32 30.89
N ARG A 505 13.78 13.60 31.83
CA ARG A 505 15.12 13.76 32.38
C ARG A 505 15.75 12.37 32.47
N SER A 506 15.92 11.73 31.31
CA SER A 506 16.40 10.33 31.22
C SER A 506 17.49 10.16 30.17
N TRP A 507 18.08 8.98 30.11
CA TRP A 507 18.96 8.47 29.05
C TRP A 507 18.29 7.26 28.38
N ILE A 508 18.45 7.14 27.05
CA ILE A 508 18.04 5.96 26.29
C ILE A 508 19.23 5.44 25.48
N SER A 509 19.46 4.14 25.52
CA SER A 509 20.47 3.46 24.69
C SER A 509 20.17 3.65 23.19
N ASN A 510 21.20 3.78 22.36
CA ASN A 510 21.06 3.74 20.90
C ASN A 510 20.86 2.31 20.36
N THR A 511 20.76 1.30 21.24
CA THR A 511 20.74 -0.12 20.88
C THR A 511 19.53 -0.81 21.51
N SER A 512 18.73 -1.51 20.70
CA SER A 512 17.52 -2.17 21.20
C SER A 512 17.83 -3.31 22.17
N GLY A 513 17.05 -3.41 23.25
CA GLY A 513 17.13 -4.44 24.28
C GLY A 513 18.31 -4.35 25.27
N LYS A 514 19.38 -3.61 24.97
CA LYS A 514 20.65 -3.69 25.69
C LYS A 514 21.46 -2.39 25.72
N GLY A 515 22.42 -2.32 26.63
CA GLY A 515 23.38 -1.21 26.74
C GLY A 515 24.20 -1.32 28.02
N TRP A 516 25.12 -0.39 28.24
CA TRP A 516 25.71 -0.19 29.56
C TRP A 516 25.82 1.29 29.88
N VAL A 517 25.78 1.63 31.16
CA VAL A 517 26.09 2.97 31.70
C VAL A 517 27.11 2.85 32.82
N ARG A 518 28.01 3.82 32.92
CA ARG A 518 29.12 3.87 33.89
C ARG A 518 29.12 5.24 34.56
N ILE A 519 29.27 5.27 35.88
CA ILE A 519 29.54 6.48 36.65
C ILE A 519 30.97 6.41 37.20
N ASP A 520 31.82 7.34 36.78
CA ASP A 520 33.13 7.56 37.36
C ASP A 520 33.04 8.52 38.55
N LEU A 521 33.53 8.10 39.71
CA LEU A 521 33.49 8.85 40.95
C LEU A 521 34.72 9.77 41.07
N PRO A 522 34.58 10.98 41.64
CA PRO A 522 35.69 11.96 41.73
C PRO A 522 36.83 11.50 42.65
N THR A 523 36.53 10.64 43.61
CA THR A 523 37.47 10.04 44.58
C THR A 523 36.99 8.64 44.92
N ALA A 524 37.90 7.68 45.04
CA ALA A 524 37.53 6.30 45.41
C ALA A 524 36.97 6.22 46.85
N CYS A 525 35.75 5.71 47.01
CA CYS A 525 35.03 5.62 48.28
C CYS A 525 34.38 4.25 48.46
N THR A 526 33.90 3.96 49.69
CA THR A 526 33.20 2.71 50.01
C THR A 526 31.70 2.87 49.78
N ILE A 527 31.13 2.00 48.95
CA ILE A 527 29.71 2.00 48.57
C ILE A 527 29.06 0.66 48.96
N GLU A 528 27.77 0.70 49.29
CA GLU A 528 26.99 -0.48 49.75
C GLU A 528 25.63 -0.65 49.06
N ARG A 529 25.20 0.38 48.31
CA ARG A 529 23.90 0.40 47.64
C ARG A 529 23.98 1.16 46.32
N ILE A 530 23.29 0.63 45.32
CA ILE A 530 23.00 1.29 44.05
C ILE A 530 21.48 1.34 43.89
N ALA A 531 20.94 2.42 43.33
CA ALA A 531 19.53 2.53 43.02
C ALA A 531 19.33 3.13 41.62
N TRP A 532 18.30 2.68 40.90
CA TRP A 532 18.03 3.14 39.53
C TRP A 532 16.54 3.05 39.20
N GLY A 533 16.09 3.75 38.17
CA GLY A 533 14.75 3.61 37.61
C GLY A 533 14.70 3.84 36.10
N ARG A 534 13.52 3.64 35.52
CA ARG A 534 13.19 3.97 34.12
C ARG A 534 12.29 5.20 34.03
N ASP A 535 11.39 5.37 35.01
CA ASP A 535 10.58 6.56 35.21
C ASP A 535 10.00 6.57 36.64
N ARG A 536 10.65 7.31 37.54
CA ARG A 536 10.23 7.54 38.94
C ARG A 536 8.83 8.18 39.02
N ASN A 537 8.38 8.85 37.96
CA ASN A 537 7.04 9.45 37.84
C ASN A 537 5.94 8.45 37.42
N GLN A 538 6.30 7.22 37.02
CA GLN A 538 5.36 6.12 36.68
C GLN A 538 4.38 6.42 35.54
N GLN A 539 4.72 7.33 34.62
CA GLN A 539 3.98 7.55 33.38
C GLN A 539 4.20 6.40 32.38
N PHE A 540 5.35 5.73 32.46
CA PHE A 540 5.75 4.67 31.53
C PHE A 540 6.19 3.38 32.25
N GLN A 541 5.96 2.24 31.60
CA GLN A 541 6.35 0.91 32.10
C GLN A 541 7.12 0.06 31.06
N ASP A 542 7.40 0.61 29.88
CA ASP A 542 8.30 0.01 28.87
C ASP A 542 9.77 0.21 29.26
N ARG A 543 10.70 -0.40 28.51
CA ARG A 543 12.16 -0.11 28.56
C ARG A 543 12.86 -0.37 29.89
N VAL A 544 12.20 -1.08 30.81
CA VAL A 544 12.75 -1.49 32.11
C VAL A 544 13.80 -2.57 31.87
N ALA A 545 14.99 -2.43 32.46
CA ALA A 545 16.04 -3.44 32.42
C ALA A 545 15.65 -4.67 33.24
N ILE A 546 15.30 -5.78 32.58
CA ILE A 546 14.87 -7.03 33.24
C ILE A 546 16.02 -8.01 33.48
N ASP A 547 17.07 -7.95 32.63
CA ASP A 547 18.32 -8.63 32.86
C ASP A 547 19.48 -7.63 32.87
N TYR A 548 20.20 -7.57 33.99
CA TYR A 548 21.30 -6.63 34.21
C TYR A 548 22.32 -7.15 35.23
N SER A 549 23.53 -6.59 35.22
CA SER A 549 24.50 -6.72 36.30
C SER A 549 25.03 -5.35 36.73
N LEU A 550 25.33 -5.23 38.03
CA LEU A 550 25.96 -4.08 38.66
C LEU A 550 27.38 -4.44 39.04
N GLU A 551 28.32 -3.68 38.51
CA GLU A 551 29.74 -3.97 38.53
C GLU A 551 30.51 -2.80 39.13
N VAL A 552 31.56 -3.09 39.90
CA VAL A 552 32.48 -2.08 40.45
C VAL A 552 33.89 -2.27 39.92
N LEU A 553 34.60 -1.16 39.75
CA LEU A 553 36.00 -1.18 39.33
C LEU A 553 36.91 -1.59 40.50
N GLN A 554 37.78 -2.58 40.27
CA GLN A 554 38.80 -3.06 41.21
C GLN A 554 40.20 -2.57 40.83
N GLU A 555 41.18 -2.82 41.70
CA GLU A 555 42.60 -2.62 41.38
C GLU A 555 43.00 -3.46 40.16
N GLY A 556 43.80 -2.88 39.26
CA GLY A 556 44.14 -3.51 37.97
C GLY A 556 43.13 -3.31 36.84
N ASP A 557 42.20 -2.35 36.94
CA ASP A 557 41.19 -2.00 35.92
C ASP A 557 40.20 -3.14 35.59
N THR A 558 40.06 -4.10 36.51
CA THR A 558 39.14 -5.23 36.38
C THR A 558 37.77 -4.92 36.99
N TRP A 559 36.71 -5.48 36.40
CA TRP A 559 35.33 -5.28 36.85
C TRP A 559 34.84 -6.49 37.64
N ARG A 560 34.20 -6.24 38.78
CA ARG A 560 33.59 -7.27 39.63
C ARG A 560 32.10 -7.01 39.78
N GLU A 561 31.27 -8.02 39.52
CA GLU A 561 29.85 -7.97 39.86
C GLU A 561 29.66 -7.93 41.39
N VAL A 562 28.74 -7.06 41.83
CA VAL A 562 28.33 -6.91 43.24
C VAL A 562 26.84 -7.18 43.46
N ALA A 563 26.01 -7.03 42.42
CA ALA A 563 24.60 -7.40 42.40
C ALA A 563 24.13 -7.59 40.94
N SER A 564 22.99 -8.26 40.73
CA SER A 564 22.41 -8.45 39.40
C SER A 564 20.91 -8.75 39.45
N SER A 565 20.29 -8.88 38.27
CA SER A 565 18.93 -9.40 38.07
C SER A 565 18.72 -10.84 38.59
N ALA A 566 19.79 -11.59 38.85
CA ALA A 566 19.74 -13.05 39.03
C ALA A 566 18.93 -13.51 40.25
N ASP A 567 19.02 -12.78 41.36
CA ASP A 567 18.33 -13.08 42.63
C ASP A 567 16.97 -12.36 42.80
N ARG A 568 16.51 -11.65 41.76
CA ARG A 568 15.16 -11.07 41.72
C ARG A 568 14.13 -12.03 41.14
N GLU A 569 12.87 -11.87 41.55
CA GLU A 569 11.72 -12.44 40.85
C GLU A 569 11.67 -12.00 39.36
N PRO A 570 11.15 -12.82 38.44
CA PRO A 570 10.93 -12.42 37.04
C PRO A 570 10.01 -11.20 36.91
N PHE A 571 10.21 -10.37 35.88
CA PHE A 571 9.39 -9.18 35.62
C PHE A 571 7.90 -9.50 35.35
N GLY A 572 7.61 -10.72 34.89
CA GLY A 572 6.27 -11.20 34.61
C GLY A 572 6.26 -12.21 33.45
N PRO A 573 5.11 -12.44 32.81
CA PRO A 573 5.01 -13.32 31.63
C PRO A 573 5.85 -12.85 30.42
N ALA A 574 6.27 -11.58 30.40
CA ALA A 574 7.08 -10.97 29.35
C ALA A 574 8.61 -11.14 29.54
N ASP A 575 9.06 -11.80 30.60
CA ASP A 575 10.48 -12.14 30.79
C ASP A 575 10.80 -13.48 30.09
N PRO A 576 11.53 -13.47 28.94
CA PRO A 576 11.82 -14.69 28.17
C PRO A 576 12.84 -15.61 28.85
N GLN A 577 13.51 -15.15 29.91
CA GLN A 577 14.46 -15.92 30.70
C GLN A 577 13.86 -16.40 32.05
N ALA A 578 12.61 -16.05 32.37
CA ALA A 578 11.94 -16.40 33.62
C ALA A 578 11.95 -17.91 33.95
N PHE A 579 12.04 -18.77 32.93
CA PHE A 579 12.13 -20.23 33.09
C PHE A 579 13.50 -20.68 33.66
N VAL A 580 14.59 -19.97 33.35
CA VAL A 580 15.96 -20.29 33.81
C VAL A 580 16.02 -20.28 35.33
N LYS A 581 15.37 -19.31 35.97
CA LYS A 581 15.28 -19.17 37.43
C LYS A 581 14.48 -20.28 38.14
N ARG A 582 13.74 -21.11 37.40
CA ARG A 582 12.98 -22.26 37.94
C ARG A 582 13.69 -23.60 37.75
N LEU A 583 14.80 -23.62 37.03
CA LEU A 583 15.61 -24.82 36.83
C LEU A 583 16.49 -25.10 38.05
N PRO A 584 16.88 -26.37 38.29
CA PRO A 584 18.00 -26.66 39.19
C PRO A 584 19.29 -26.05 38.64
N LYS A 585 20.32 -25.95 39.50
CA LYS A 585 21.50 -25.10 39.25
C LYS A 585 22.28 -25.46 37.97
N GLU A 586 22.35 -26.74 37.61
CA GLU A 586 23.12 -27.20 36.46
C GLU A 586 22.36 -26.94 35.15
N GLU A 587 21.07 -27.25 35.11
CA GLU A 587 20.17 -26.97 33.99
C GLU A 587 19.95 -25.45 33.78
N GLY A 588 19.96 -24.65 34.85
CA GLY A 588 19.94 -23.19 34.77
C GLY A 588 21.22 -22.62 34.14
N ALA A 589 22.39 -23.14 34.53
CA ALA A 589 23.66 -22.77 33.92
C ALA A 589 23.80 -23.28 32.47
N GLU A 590 23.18 -24.42 32.14
CA GLU A 590 23.01 -24.88 30.77
C GLU A 590 22.13 -23.93 29.95
N ALA A 591 20.94 -23.60 30.45
CA ALA A 591 20.00 -22.71 29.77
C ALA A 591 20.60 -21.34 29.48
N GLN A 592 21.31 -20.73 30.45
CA GLN A 592 22.00 -19.46 30.25
C GLN A 592 23.03 -19.54 29.13
N ARG A 593 23.93 -20.54 29.17
CA ARG A 593 24.96 -20.72 28.16
C ARG A 593 24.34 -20.93 26.76
N LEU A 594 23.28 -21.73 26.66
CA LEU A 594 22.59 -21.97 25.38
C LEU A 594 21.92 -20.70 24.85
N LEU A 595 21.36 -19.83 25.72
CA LEU A 595 20.82 -18.52 25.33
C LEU A 595 21.93 -17.61 24.79
N ASP A 596 23.06 -17.53 25.48
CA ASP A 596 24.21 -16.69 25.10
C ASP A 596 24.84 -17.17 23.77
N GLU A 597 25.07 -18.48 23.62
CA GLU A 597 25.52 -19.11 22.38
C GLU A 597 24.55 -18.83 21.22
N THR A 598 23.24 -18.95 21.45
CA THR A 598 22.21 -18.71 20.43
C THR A 598 22.14 -17.24 20.03
N ALA A 599 22.26 -16.32 20.98
CA ALA A 599 22.31 -14.87 20.73
C ALA A 599 23.61 -14.44 20.01
N GLY A 600 24.72 -15.13 20.25
CA GLY A 600 25.95 -14.99 19.47
C GLY A 600 25.79 -15.50 18.05
N ALA A 601 25.30 -16.74 17.89
CA ALA A 601 25.15 -17.38 16.58
C ALA A 601 24.14 -16.65 15.68
N ARG A 602 22.98 -16.21 16.20
CA ARG A 602 22.00 -15.41 15.43
C ARG A 602 22.57 -14.07 14.97
N ARG A 603 23.38 -13.39 15.81
CA ARG A 603 24.08 -12.16 15.43
C ARG A 603 25.08 -12.42 14.30
N ARG A 604 25.86 -13.49 14.42
CA ARG A 604 26.86 -13.87 13.41
C ARG A 604 26.21 -14.29 12.08
N ILE A 605 25.04 -14.94 12.12
CA ILE A 605 24.21 -15.17 10.92
C ILE A 605 23.85 -13.83 10.28
N GLY A 606 23.34 -12.87 11.05
CA GLY A 606 23.04 -11.51 10.57
C GLY A 606 24.25 -10.83 9.91
N GLU A 607 25.44 -10.85 10.54
CA GLU A 607 26.68 -10.31 9.96
C GLU A 607 27.09 -10.95 8.62
N LEU A 608 26.65 -12.19 8.36
CA LEU A 608 26.94 -12.95 7.15
C LEU A 608 25.85 -12.81 6.08
N THR A 609 24.60 -12.52 6.45
CA THR A 609 23.47 -12.37 5.51
C THR A 609 23.06 -10.92 5.23
N GLU A 610 23.25 -10.00 6.18
CA GLU A 610 22.70 -8.63 6.13
C GLU A 610 23.72 -7.62 5.60
N GLY A 611 23.49 -7.12 4.40
CA GLY A 611 24.33 -6.18 3.68
C GLY A 611 24.07 -4.73 4.08
N LEU A 612 24.02 -3.84 3.08
CA LEU A 612 23.61 -2.46 3.29
C LEU A 612 22.12 -2.40 3.66
N ASN A 613 21.77 -1.73 4.75
CA ASN A 613 20.39 -1.30 5.00
C ASN A 613 19.98 -0.27 3.96
N ALA A 614 19.01 -0.62 3.11
CA ALA A 614 18.54 0.17 1.97
C ALA A 614 17.04 0.48 2.08
N TRP A 615 16.59 1.62 1.55
CA TRP A 615 15.18 2.04 1.58
C TRP A 615 14.36 1.30 0.52
N LEU A 616 13.97 0.06 0.83
CA LEU A 616 13.36 -0.91 -0.09
C LEU A 616 12.00 -1.44 0.40
N GLY A 617 11.50 -0.89 1.52
CA GLY A 617 10.28 -1.29 2.19
C GLY A 617 10.46 -2.56 3.03
N THR A 618 9.51 -2.81 3.95
CA THR A 618 9.42 -4.09 4.67
C THR A 618 8.02 -4.70 4.52
N PHE A 619 7.96 -6.03 4.49
CA PHE A 619 6.74 -6.76 4.18
C PHE A 619 6.20 -7.46 5.43
N SER A 620 4.89 -7.33 5.66
CA SER A 620 4.17 -7.90 6.81
C SER A 620 2.83 -8.45 6.37
N GLN A 621 2.38 -9.59 6.92
CA GLN A 621 1.08 -10.16 6.54
C GLN A 621 -0.07 -9.16 6.78
N PRO A 622 -0.82 -8.76 5.73
CA PRO A 622 -1.94 -7.83 5.89
C PRO A 622 -3.13 -8.51 6.61
N GLY A 623 -3.90 -7.69 7.32
CA GLY A 623 -5.20 -8.08 7.87
C GLY A 623 -6.31 -8.08 6.81
N GLU A 624 -7.57 -8.12 7.27
CA GLU A 624 -8.74 -8.01 6.39
C GLU A 624 -8.82 -6.60 5.77
N ILE A 625 -9.18 -6.54 4.49
CA ILE A 625 -9.35 -5.29 3.74
C ILE A 625 -10.83 -5.03 3.57
N HIS A 626 -11.30 -3.87 3.98
CA HIS A 626 -12.69 -3.45 3.82
C HIS A 626 -12.79 -2.40 2.72
N ARG A 627 -13.85 -2.47 1.91
CA ARG A 627 -14.22 -1.32 1.07
C ARG A 627 -14.70 -0.19 1.97
N LEU A 628 -14.13 1.00 1.82
CA LEU A 628 -14.48 2.15 2.66
C LEU A 628 -15.62 2.97 2.04
N HIS A 629 -16.54 3.49 2.84
CA HIS A 629 -17.54 4.43 2.31
C HIS A 629 -16.85 5.74 1.91
N ARG A 630 -16.87 6.10 0.62
CA ARG A 630 -16.24 7.34 0.10
C ARG A 630 -14.75 7.49 0.46
N GLY A 631 -14.05 6.38 0.69
CA GLY A 631 -12.64 6.35 1.10
C GLY A 631 -12.40 6.64 2.59
N ASP A 632 -13.45 6.82 3.40
CA ASP A 632 -13.37 7.11 4.83
C ASP A 632 -13.01 5.86 5.65
N HIS A 633 -11.84 5.89 6.28
CA HIS A 633 -11.30 4.80 7.10
C HIS A 633 -12.13 4.50 8.36
N THR A 634 -12.98 5.43 8.81
CA THR A 634 -13.90 5.24 9.93
C THR A 634 -15.20 4.53 9.53
N GLN A 635 -15.45 4.37 8.23
CA GLN A 635 -16.68 3.78 7.66
C GLN A 635 -16.40 2.54 6.79
N PRO A 636 -15.84 1.45 7.36
CA PRO A 636 -15.66 0.20 6.65
C PRO A 636 -17.00 -0.44 6.26
N ARG A 637 -17.01 -1.13 5.12
CA ARG A 637 -18.14 -1.91 4.59
C ARG A 637 -17.75 -3.38 4.46
N GLU A 638 -18.17 -4.05 3.40
CA GLU A 638 -17.86 -5.46 3.16
C GLU A 638 -16.36 -5.70 2.98
N VAL A 639 -15.92 -6.90 3.37
CA VAL A 639 -14.55 -7.38 3.13
C VAL A 639 -14.33 -7.61 1.64
N VAL A 640 -13.12 -7.26 1.17
CA VAL A 640 -12.65 -7.44 -0.19
C VAL A 640 -11.39 -8.31 -0.14
N PRO A 641 -11.38 -9.48 -0.81
CA PRO A 641 -10.16 -10.29 -0.91
C PRO A 641 -9.11 -9.58 -1.79
N PRO A 642 -7.81 -9.89 -1.65
CA PRO A 642 -6.80 -9.42 -2.58
C PRO A 642 -7.11 -9.88 -4.01
N GLY A 643 -6.86 -9.04 -5.01
CA GLY A 643 -7.21 -9.35 -6.40
C GLY A 643 -6.76 -8.30 -7.41
N GLY A 644 -7.10 -8.55 -8.68
CA GLY A 644 -6.85 -7.63 -9.79
C GLY A 644 -8.03 -6.70 -10.06
N ILE A 645 -8.12 -6.20 -11.29
CA ILE A 645 -9.28 -5.45 -11.80
C ILE A 645 -10.14 -6.44 -12.60
N GLU A 646 -11.39 -6.63 -12.20
CA GLU A 646 -12.32 -7.69 -12.68
C GLU A 646 -12.41 -7.81 -14.21
N VAL A 647 -12.30 -6.68 -14.93
CA VAL A 647 -12.34 -6.63 -16.41
C VAL A 647 -11.19 -7.39 -17.10
N PHE A 648 -10.06 -7.61 -16.39
CA PHE A 648 -8.92 -8.40 -16.85
C PHE A 648 -8.89 -9.82 -16.26
N GLY A 649 -9.95 -10.23 -15.55
CA GLY A 649 -10.07 -11.52 -14.88
C GLY A 649 -9.68 -11.52 -13.41
N ASP A 650 -9.76 -12.71 -12.80
CA ASP A 650 -9.38 -12.97 -11.42
C ASP A 650 -7.93 -13.47 -11.33
N LEU A 651 -7.23 -13.09 -10.27
CA LEU A 651 -5.88 -13.57 -9.93
C LEU A 651 -5.90 -14.89 -9.15
N GLY A 652 -7.08 -15.33 -8.67
CA GLY A 652 -7.27 -16.60 -7.96
C GLY A 652 -6.64 -16.63 -6.57
N LEU A 653 -6.61 -15.48 -5.88
CA LEU A 653 -5.97 -15.31 -4.57
C LEU A 653 -6.93 -15.61 -3.41
N ALA A 654 -6.45 -16.31 -2.39
CA ALA A 654 -7.24 -16.52 -1.17
C ALA A 654 -7.36 -15.23 -0.32
N PRO A 655 -8.46 -15.02 0.45
CA PRO A 655 -8.59 -13.89 1.37
C PRO A 655 -7.41 -13.76 2.36
N ASN A 656 -6.88 -14.89 2.80
CA ASN A 656 -5.78 -15.04 3.74
C ASN A 656 -4.43 -15.39 3.06
N GLU A 657 -4.29 -15.20 1.74
CA GLU A 657 -3.05 -15.54 1.01
C GLU A 657 -1.82 -14.83 1.63
N PRO A 658 -0.64 -15.46 1.68
CA PRO A 658 0.58 -14.81 2.18
C PRO A 658 0.98 -13.57 1.35
N GLU A 659 1.41 -12.51 2.01
CA GLU A 659 1.79 -11.20 1.44
C GLU A 659 2.60 -11.32 0.14
N GLN A 660 3.74 -12.03 0.20
CA GLN A 660 4.65 -12.18 -0.93
C GLN A 660 4.01 -12.95 -2.09
N GLN A 661 3.08 -13.87 -1.83
CA GLN A 661 2.35 -14.59 -2.87
C GLN A 661 1.29 -13.71 -3.55
N ARG A 662 0.67 -12.75 -2.84
CA ARG A 662 -0.19 -11.73 -3.44
C ARG A 662 0.59 -10.89 -4.45
N ARG A 663 1.73 -10.34 -4.01
CA ARG A 663 2.64 -9.57 -4.88
C ARG A 663 3.16 -10.42 -6.03
N ALA A 664 3.52 -11.69 -5.82
CA ALA A 664 3.98 -12.58 -6.87
C ALA A 664 2.92 -12.86 -7.95
N ARG A 665 1.65 -13.12 -7.57
CA ARG A 665 0.57 -13.34 -8.55
C ARG A 665 0.26 -12.07 -9.34
N PHE A 666 0.20 -10.92 -8.67
CA PHE A 666 -0.03 -9.64 -9.33
C PHE A 666 1.13 -9.27 -10.27
N ALA A 667 2.38 -9.50 -9.86
CA ALA A 667 3.58 -9.34 -10.68
C ALA A 667 3.58 -10.25 -11.91
N GLN A 668 3.15 -11.51 -11.75
CA GLN A 668 3.02 -12.47 -12.85
C GLN A 668 1.96 -12.02 -13.87
N TRP A 669 0.85 -11.44 -13.41
CA TRP A 669 -0.21 -10.89 -14.28
C TRP A 669 0.21 -9.59 -14.98
N LEU A 670 0.87 -8.65 -14.28
CA LEU A 670 1.42 -7.43 -14.92
C LEU A 670 2.42 -7.76 -16.02
N ALA A 671 3.27 -8.77 -15.80
CA ALA A 671 4.27 -9.20 -16.75
C ALA A 671 3.75 -10.23 -17.79
N SER A 672 2.44 -10.52 -17.84
CA SER A 672 1.89 -11.44 -18.84
C SER A 672 1.75 -10.78 -20.20
N ARG A 673 1.92 -11.56 -21.28
CA ARG A 673 1.55 -11.15 -22.64
C ARG A 673 0.04 -10.98 -22.83
N ASP A 674 -0.76 -11.58 -21.95
CA ASP A 674 -2.22 -11.42 -21.93
C ASP A 674 -2.65 -10.07 -21.30
N ASN A 675 -1.73 -9.32 -20.69
CA ASN A 675 -2.01 -7.98 -20.18
C ASN A 675 -1.94 -6.96 -21.34
N PRO A 676 -3.08 -6.33 -21.72
CA PRO A 676 -3.13 -5.48 -22.90
C PRO A 676 -2.50 -4.10 -22.71
N LEU A 677 -2.08 -3.74 -21.49
CA LEU A 677 -1.63 -2.39 -21.15
C LEU A 677 -0.12 -2.32 -20.93
N THR A 678 0.49 -3.25 -20.20
CA THR A 678 1.87 -3.09 -19.71
C THR A 678 2.93 -2.99 -20.80
N ALA A 679 2.77 -3.71 -21.92
CA ALA A 679 3.62 -3.53 -23.10
C ALA A 679 3.38 -2.15 -23.78
N ARG A 680 2.13 -1.84 -24.13
CA ARG A 680 1.74 -0.59 -24.82
C ARG A 680 2.19 0.67 -24.06
N VAL A 681 2.03 0.68 -22.74
CA VAL A 681 2.41 1.81 -21.87
C VAL A 681 3.93 2.04 -21.90
N MET A 682 4.74 0.98 -21.90
CA MET A 682 6.20 1.11 -21.96
C MET A 682 6.68 1.51 -23.36
N VAL A 683 6.17 0.87 -24.42
CA VAL A 683 6.49 1.22 -25.83
C VAL A 683 6.16 2.68 -26.10
N ASN A 684 4.99 3.15 -25.67
CA ASN A 684 4.60 4.56 -25.82
C ASN A 684 5.51 5.53 -25.06
N ARG A 685 6.07 5.15 -23.91
CA ARG A 685 7.06 5.97 -23.19
C ARG A 685 8.42 5.99 -23.85
N ILE A 686 8.89 4.84 -24.35
CA ILE A 686 10.12 4.76 -25.15
C ILE A 686 9.99 5.70 -26.36
N TRP A 687 8.87 5.61 -27.09
CA TRP A 687 8.55 6.49 -28.22
C TRP A 687 8.51 7.97 -27.79
N HIS A 688 7.78 8.30 -26.72
CA HIS A 688 7.68 9.66 -26.20
C HIS A 688 9.03 10.27 -25.79
N TYR A 689 9.92 9.50 -25.15
CA TYR A 689 11.23 10.02 -24.73
C TYR A 689 12.26 10.12 -25.87
N VAL A 690 12.05 9.41 -26.99
CA VAL A 690 12.87 9.54 -28.21
C VAL A 690 12.38 10.69 -29.10
N PHE A 691 11.06 10.78 -29.34
CA PHE A 691 10.46 11.69 -30.33
C PHE A 691 9.79 12.94 -29.74
N GLY A 692 9.64 13.02 -28.41
CA GLY A 692 9.04 14.15 -27.68
C GLY A 692 7.51 14.11 -27.55
N ALA A 693 6.83 13.27 -28.34
CA ALA A 693 5.39 13.02 -28.28
C ALA A 693 5.14 11.50 -28.31
N GLY A 694 4.12 11.03 -27.60
CA GLY A 694 3.74 9.60 -27.62
C GLY A 694 2.90 9.25 -28.84
N LEU A 695 2.80 7.95 -29.17
CA LEU A 695 1.74 7.45 -30.06
C LEU A 695 0.36 7.69 -29.42
N VAL A 696 0.28 7.50 -28.11
CA VAL A 696 -0.75 8.01 -27.20
C VAL A 696 -0.18 9.23 -26.47
N ASP A 697 -0.76 10.41 -26.71
CA ASP A 697 -0.30 11.70 -26.14
C ASP A 697 -0.52 11.82 -24.61
N THR A 698 -1.13 10.80 -24.01
CA THR A 698 -1.42 10.70 -22.57
C THR A 698 -0.64 9.52 -21.95
N PRO A 699 0.70 9.63 -21.76
CA PRO A 699 1.61 8.51 -21.44
C PRO A 699 1.44 7.88 -20.03
N SER A 700 0.38 8.25 -19.30
CA SER A 700 -0.02 7.68 -18.01
C SER A 700 -1.55 7.54 -17.86
N ASP A 701 -2.34 7.82 -18.90
CA ASP A 701 -3.78 7.63 -18.96
C ASP A 701 -4.18 7.04 -20.33
N PHE A 702 -4.27 5.72 -20.37
CA PHE A 702 -4.74 4.92 -21.51
C PHE A 702 -6.25 4.60 -21.38
N GLY A 703 -6.90 5.09 -20.34
CA GLY A 703 -8.30 4.80 -20.01
C GLY A 703 -9.30 5.60 -20.83
N GLY A 704 -10.55 5.62 -20.36
CA GLY A 704 -11.66 6.37 -20.97
C GLY A 704 -11.54 7.90 -20.91
N ASN A 705 -10.52 8.41 -20.21
CA ASN A 705 -10.14 9.82 -20.14
C ASN A 705 -8.88 10.13 -20.99
N GLY A 706 -8.16 9.09 -21.42
CA GLY A 706 -7.02 9.17 -22.33
C GLY A 706 -7.40 9.40 -23.78
N VAL A 707 -6.37 9.58 -24.63
CA VAL A 707 -6.51 9.78 -26.07
C VAL A 707 -6.24 8.46 -26.80
N PRO A 708 -6.98 8.10 -27.86
CA PRO A 708 -6.62 6.97 -28.73
C PRO A 708 -5.23 7.13 -29.35
N PRO A 709 -4.54 6.03 -29.71
CA PRO A 709 -3.25 6.11 -30.38
C PRO A 709 -3.40 6.71 -31.78
N THR A 710 -2.44 7.54 -32.17
CA THR A 710 -2.32 8.05 -33.55
C THR A 710 -2.07 6.94 -34.57
N HIS A 711 -1.33 5.91 -34.16
CA HIS A 711 -0.96 4.75 -34.97
C HIS A 711 -1.16 3.47 -34.14
N PRO A 712 -2.39 2.89 -34.08
CA PRO A 712 -2.70 1.74 -33.22
C PRO A 712 -1.86 0.49 -33.55
N GLU A 713 -1.77 0.12 -34.82
CA GLU A 713 -1.00 -1.03 -35.30
C GLU A 713 0.50 -0.94 -34.93
N LEU A 714 1.07 0.28 -34.96
CA LEU A 714 2.46 0.57 -34.60
C LEU A 714 2.72 0.49 -33.09
N LEU A 715 1.68 0.61 -32.27
CA LEU A 715 1.75 0.47 -30.82
C LEU A 715 1.64 -0.99 -30.34
N ASP A 716 1.08 -1.86 -31.18
CA ASP A 716 0.79 -3.27 -30.86
C ASP A 716 1.83 -4.27 -31.40
N TRP A 717 2.56 -3.90 -32.45
CA TRP A 717 3.64 -4.67 -33.10
C TRP A 717 4.83 -4.96 -32.16
#